data_AF-K2FIC0-F1
#
_entry.id   AF-K2FIC0-F1
#
_cell.length_a   1.000
_cell.length_b   1.000
_cell.length_c   1.000
_cell.angle_alpha   90.00
_cell.angle_beta   90.00
_cell.angle_gamma   90.00
#
_symmetry.space_group_name_H-M   'P 1'
#
loop_
_entity.id
_entity.type
_entity.pdbx_description
1 polymer ?
#
loop_
_entity_poly.entity_id
_entity_poly.type
_entity_poly.pdbx_seq_one_letter_code
_entity_poly.pdbx_strand_id
1 'polypeptide(L)'
;MAQIKDIFKFRKSYLAMTIGFSLLPSAHAMQELSDSSLSDTTGEGVALVLDDFKMVFQGPKDLSASSSYARGIENPGQADTGFIRIMPTGENYNQLGQRVYDKVYKSTYDNAFHVERTQNYATEYQQAFDTLKTDFYNDNYNTIKNTYDTQANRDAFKQELVDYYYNTDFMKAYYDQRRDDYYNGAGNTSPGIDYDIKHDGTTEYELTPLRPNKSDEYANLNTLEMIQFLYGQNANQQIPNTEWSTAVDRQNIIGAIVDARIIELVKAEYNKKLEAALAGMMKDADSAAMAEIIARADQAAKTEAAKSSVSTLRTKADVFIYGLALSKSDGSLSTRYSNQGFSWGSADNPWLFRAGTENVKQFKDAAKDVGYIALEAPLSPIAGVESDNNIKLGFWSDIFARELNSSNAVDPITGGPISGLNTDYRLRTQFVANGLSFNGSQVRLFQTLESDNKNYSQTLGMASIVRLNTNDRPETLSSSDSNLNSKGIRLSTAAKTDALDGNVPTPALNGSDAPIFHDSEGLYLYSPNINLVLGNMYQPFVVGSEGNNIILEVTRIPNIPAIYNQIYQNYGGGLGTTDLKGSTCNVYSCGTPIKNNVSDTTALYQGRNATHSSISIGTTERISGTNMLRAKDGVNSTGIVFKNTEGVSKNFGSAVIDGVLIQHLKIRTTGL
;
A
#
# COMPACT_ATOMS: atom_id res chain seq x y z
N MET A 1 -15.46 80.77 -49.65
CA MET A 1 -14.19 80.96 -48.90
C MET A 1 -14.56 81.43 -47.51
N ALA A 2 -14.05 80.96 -46.38
CA ALA A 2 -13.37 79.75 -45.93
C ALA A 2 -13.28 79.90 -44.38
N GLN A 3 -13.35 78.78 -43.66
CA GLN A 3 -12.80 78.56 -42.31
C GLN A 3 -13.40 79.25 -41.06
N ILE A 4 -14.20 78.47 -40.34
CA ILE A 4 -13.96 77.94 -38.96
C ILE A 4 -13.17 78.86 -38.01
N LYS A 5 -13.87 79.44 -37.03
CA LYS A 5 -13.32 79.84 -35.72
C LYS A 5 -14.38 79.65 -34.63
N ASP A 6 -14.33 78.50 -33.96
CA ASP A 6 -14.79 78.38 -32.58
C ASP A 6 -13.64 77.82 -31.74
N ILE A 7 -13.05 78.70 -30.95
CA ILE A 7 -11.97 78.41 -29.99
C ILE A 7 -12.64 77.98 -28.68
N PHE A 8 -12.45 76.72 -28.31
CA PHE A 8 -12.88 76.14 -27.05
C PHE A 8 -12.27 76.89 -25.85
N LYS A 9 -13.12 77.37 -24.93
CA LYS A 9 -12.70 77.95 -23.65
C LYS A 9 -12.18 76.85 -22.71
N PHE A 10 -10.88 76.86 -22.45
CA PHE A 10 -10.19 76.01 -21.49
C PHE A 10 -10.72 76.26 -20.06
N ARG A 11 -11.24 75.23 -19.39
CA ARG A 11 -11.83 75.35 -18.04
C ARG A 11 -10.72 75.45 -16.97
N LYS A 12 -10.87 76.38 -16.03
CA LYS A 12 -9.93 76.64 -14.91
C LYS A 12 -9.61 75.40 -14.04
N SER A 13 -10.45 74.37 -14.08
CA SER A 13 -10.23 73.09 -13.39
C SER A 13 -9.04 72.29 -13.92
N TYR A 14 -8.66 72.44 -15.19
CA TYR A 14 -7.49 71.75 -15.75
C TYR A 14 -6.17 72.37 -15.30
N LEU A 15 -6.13 73.69 -15.11
CA LEU A 15 -4.92 74.39 -14.65
C LEU A 15 -4.58 74.02 -13.19
N ALA A 16 -5.58 73.80 -12.34
CA ALA A 16 -5.37 73.35 -10.96
C ALA A 16 -4.82 71.92 -10.90
N MET A 17 -5.23 71.04 -11.83
CA MET A 17 -4.71 69.68 -11.95
C MET A 17 -3.25 69.67 -12.43
N THR A 18 -2.89 70.54 -13.39
CA THR A 18 -1.51 70.67 -13.87
C THR A 18 -0.58 71.24 -12.80
N ILE A 19 -1.03 72.24 -12.04
CA ILE A 19 -0.23 72.82 -10.94
C ILE A 19 -0.07 71.80 -9.79
N GLY A 20 -1.10 70.99 -9.52
CA GLY A 20 -1.03 69.89 -8.55
C GLY A 20 -0.02 68.81 -8.93
N PHE A 21 0.09 68.47 -10.23
CA PHE A 21 1.11 67.53 -10.72
C PHE A 21 2.53 68.10 -10.65
N SER A 22 2.72 69.41 -10.81
CA SER A 22 4.04 70.06 -10.75
C SER A 22 4.57 70.33 -9.34
N LEU A 23 3.78 70.08 -8.30
CA LEU A 23 4.15 70.31 -6.88
C LEU A 23 4.33 69.02 -6.07
N LEU A 24 4.21 67.84 -6.71
CA LEU A 24 4.55 66.58 -6.06
C LEU A 24 6.08 66.50 -5.85
N PRO A 25 6.57 66.24 -4.63
CA PRO A 25 7.98 65.97 -4.43
C PRO A 25 8.37 64.73 -5.22
N SER A 26 9.50 64.80 -5.93
CA SER A 26 10.05 63.74 -6.76
C SER A 26 10.30 62.49 -5.94
N ALA A 27 9.33 61.57 -5.92
CA ALA A 27 9.55 60.19 -5.57
C ALA A 27 10.44 59.57 -6.65
N HIS A 28 11.56 58.98 -6.25
CA HIS A 28 12.42 58.18 -7.10
C HIS A 28 11.65 56.92 -7.53
N ALA A 29 10.77 57.07 -8.53
CA ALA A 29 9.98 56.01 -9.14
C ALA A 29 9.99 56.27 -10.65
N MET A 30 11.08 55.83 -11.28
CA MET A 30 11.35 55.68 -12.72
C MET A 30 12.86 55.85 -12.89
N GLN A 31 13.61 54.83 -12.49
CA GLN A 31 14.91 54.61 -13.11
C GLN A 31 14.60 54.11 -14.52
N GLU A 32 15.04 54.85 -15.53
CA GLU A 32 14.93 54.46 -16.94
C GLU A 32 15.52 53.04 -17.08
N LEU A 33 14.70 52.04 -17.39
CA LEU A 33 15.23 50.82 -17.98
C LEU A 33 15.84 51.27 -19.30
N SER A 34 17.16 51.22 -19.41
CA SER A 34 17.85 51.69 -20.60
C SER A 34 17.28 51.00 -21.83
N ASP A 35 16.72 51.76 -22.78
CA ASP A 35 16.17 51.24 -24.05
C ASP A 35 17.16 50.31 -24.78
N SER A 36 18.47 50.47 -24.57
CA SER A 36 19.49 49.58 -25.12
C SER A 36 19.34 48.11 -24.67
N SER A 37 19.03 47.84 -23.39
CA SER A 37 18.87 46.46 -22.90
C SER A 37 17.52 45.85 -23.27
N LEU A 38 16.48 46.68 -23.44
CA LEU A 38 15.18 46.25 -23.96
C LEU A 38 15.22 45.98 -25.47
N SER A 39 16.06 46.69 -26.24
CA SER A 39 16.19 46.52 -27.69
C SER A 39 16.79 45.17 -28.12
N ASP A 40 17.50 44.48 -27.22
CA ASP A 40 18.05 43.15 -27.46
C ASP A 40 17.03 42.02 -27.21
N THR A 41 15.84 42.35 -26.66
CA THR A 41 14.75 41.38 -26.53
C THR A 41 14.10 41.13 -27.90
N THR A 42 14.35 39.95 -28.48
CA THR A 42 13.78 39.55 -29.76
C THR A 42 12.31 39.14 -29.59
N GLY A 43 11.41 40.13 -29.75
CA GLY A 43 9.96 39.94 -29.82
C GLY A 43 9.16 41.07 -29.18
N GLU A 44 7.96 41.35 -29.70
CA GLU A 44 7.01 42.28 -29.08
C GLU A 44 6.48 41.67 -27.77
N GLY A 45 6.66 42.38 -26.65
CA GLY A 45 6.27 41.90 -25.34
C GLY A 45 6.35 42.96 -24.24
N VAL A 46 5.94 42.56 -23.03
CA VAL A 46 5.98 43.36 -21.82
C VAL A 46 6.96 42.69 -20.84
N ALA A 47 7.93 43.46 -20.37
CA ALA A 47 8.81 43.08 -19.28
C ALA A 47 8.22 43.51 -17.92
N LEU A 48 8.29 42.65 -16.92
CA LEU A 48 7.85 42.94 -15.56
C LEU A 48 8.99 42.68 -14.57
N VAL A 49 9.15 43.59 -13.62
CA VAL A 49 10.03 43.42 -12.45
C VAL A 49 9.17 43.63 -11.22
N LEU A 50 9.31 42.74 -10.24
CA LEU A 50 8.66 42.88 -8.95
C LEU A 50 9.67 43.47 -7.97
N ASP A 51 9.35 44.62 -7.37
CA ASP A 51 10.19 45.26 -6.36
C ASP A 51 9.47 45.36 -5.02
N ASP A 52 10.14 44.90 -3.95
CA ASP A 52 9.60 44.83 -2.58
C ASP A 52 8.16 44.24 -2.52
N PHE A 53 7.91 43.21 -3.33
CA PHE A 53 6.59 42.63 -3.51
C PHE A 53 6.23 41.66 -2.38
N LYS A 54 4.99 41.71 -1.92
CA LYS A 54 4.38 40.70 -1.05
C LYS A 54 2.88 40.66 -1.26
N MET A 55 2.27 39.51 -0.97
CA MET A 55 0.84 39.30 -1.12
C MET A 55 0.30 38.46 0.03
N VAL A 56 -0.90 38.75 0.51
CA VAL A 56 -1.61 37.92 1.49
C VAL A 56 -3.12 37.95 1.24
N PHE A 57 -3.77 36.80 1.32
CA PHE A 57 -5.21 36.66 1.15
C PHE A 57 -5.89 36.92 2.50
N GLN A 58 -6.62 38.03 2.61
CA GLN A 58 -7.32 38.44 3.81
C GLN A 58 -8.83 38.24 3.65
N GLY A 59 -9.47 37.77 4.72
CA GLY A 59 -10.92 37.58 4.74
C GLY A 59 -11.64 38.93 4.79
N PRO A 60 -12.89 39.01 4.32
CA PRO A 60 -13.71 40.23 4.38
C PRO A 60 -14.20 40.48 5.82
N LYS A 61 -13.32 40.89 6.73
CA LYS A 61 -13.71 41.45 8.03
C LYS A 61 -13.80 42.97 7.90
N ASP A 62 -14.94 43.43 7.37
CA ASP A 62 -15.40 44.84 7.28
C ASP A 62 -14.48 45.87 6.57
N LEU A 63 -15.05 46.57 5.58
CA LEU A 63 -14.63 47.88 5.05
C LEU A 63 -13.13 48.23 5.19
N SER A 64 -12.27 47.69 4.31
CA SER A 64 -10.88 48.12 4.05
C SER A 64 -10.12 48.79 5.24
N ALA A 65 -10.18 48.24 6.45
CA ALA A 65 -9.71 48.92 7.65
C ALA A 65 -8.18 48.86 7.84
N SER A 66 -7.41 48.76 6.75
CA SER A 66 -5.96 48.49 6.69
C SER A 66 -5.55 47.02 6.93
N SER A 67 -4.32 46.69 6.54
CA SER A 67 -3.71 45.36 6.69
C SER A 67 -3.81 44.84 8.12
N SER A 68 -4.02 43.54 8.32
CA SER A 68 -4.02 42.89 9.64
C SER A 68 -2.79 43.26 10.49
N TYR A 69 -1.65 43.43 9.83
CA TYR A 69 -0.35 43.81 10.41
C TYR A 69 -0.24 45.28 10.83
N ALA A 70 -1.17 46.15 10.44
CA ALA A 70 -1.22 47.55 10.81
C ALA A 70 -2.20 47.84 11.98
N ARG A 71 -2.92 46.83 12.46
CA ARG A 71 -3.99 46.98 13.47
C ARG A 71 -3.52 46.88 14.92
N GLY A 72 -2.23 46.61 15.16
CA GLY A 72 -1.68 46.46 16.52
C GLY A 72 -2.25 45.28 17.30
N ILE A 73 -2.76 44.26 16.61
CA ILE A 73 -3.30 43.04 17.22
C ILE A 73 -2.20 42.00 17.46
N GLU A 74 -2.36 41.21 18.51
CA GLU A 74 -1.51 40.05 18.76
C GLU A 74 -1.71 39.00 17.64
N ASN A 75 -0.62 38.43 17.13
CA ASN A 75 -0.62 37.44 16.03
C ASN A 75 -1.48 37.86 14.81
N PRO A 76 -1.14 38.98 14.13
CA PRO A 76 -1.97 39.55 13.06
C PRO A 76 -2.28 38.59 11.91
N GLY A 77 -1.40 37.61 11.66
CA GLY A 77 -1.61 36.57 10.66
C GLY A 77 -2.87 35.74 10.89
N GLN A 78 -3.35 35.59 12.13
CA GLN A 78 -4.57 34.83 12.42
C GLN A 78 -5.83 35.43 11.79
N ALA A 79 -5.78 36.71 11.41
CA ALA A 79 -6.89 37.35 10.71
C ALA A 79 -6.83 37.22 9.18
N ASP A 80 -5.76 36.64 8.63
CA ASP A 80 -5.60 36.43 7.19
C ASP A 80 -6.38 35.18 6.75
N THR A 81 -7.71 35.24 6.74
CA THR A 81 -8.57 34.08 6.47
C THR A 81 -9.16 34.06 5.05
N GLY A 82 -8.64 34.88 4.13
CA GLY A 82 -9.10 34.89 2.74
C GLY A 82 -8.78 33.56 2.09
N PHE A 83 -9.73 32.99 1.34
CA PHE A 83 -9.67 31.58 0.97
C PHE A 83 -10.04 31.26 -0.47
N ILE A 84 -9.60 30.08 -0.89
CA ILE A 84 -10.00 29.36 -2.09
C ILE A 84 -10.75 28.11 -1.63
N ARG A 85 -12.00 27.95 -2.08
CA ARG A 85 -12.79 26.74 -1.85
C ARG A 85 -12.67 25.83 -3.06
N ILE A 86 -12.27 24.59 -2.82
CA ILE A 86 -12.24 23.53 -3.83
C ILE A 86 -13.32 22.51 -3.46
N MET A 87 -14.21 22.23 -4.42
CA MET A 87 -15.29 21.26 -4.30
C MET A 87 -15.04 20.12 -5.27
N PRO A 88 -14.53 18.97 -4.80
CA PRO A 88 -14.44 17.78 -5.64
C PRO A 88 -15.85 17.36 -6.10
N THR A 89 -16.05 17.30 -7.41
CA THR A 89 -17.28 16.82 -8.04
C THR A 89 -16.96 15.63 -8.95
N GLY A 90 -17.85 14.65 -9.06
CA GLY A 90 -17.73 13.59 -10.08
C GLY A 90 -17.62 12.15 -9.54
N GLU A 91 -18.30 11.82 -8.45
CA GLU A 91 -18.40 10.41 -8.05
C GLU A 91 -19.33 9.61 -8.97
N ASN A 92 -19.01 8.32 -9.18
CA ASN A 92 -19.91 7.39 -9.85
C ASN A 92 -21.02 6.95 -8.87
N TYR A 93 -22.13 7.70 -8.87
CA TYR A 93 -23.27 7.48 -7.98
C TYR A 93 -23.88 6.07 -8.09
N ASN A 94 -23.71 5.39 -9.24
CA ASN A 94 -24.25 4.05 -9.47
C ASN A 94 -23.54 2.97 -8.63
N GLN A 95 -22.32 3.21 -8.16
CA GLN A 95 -21.56 2.25 -7.35
C GLN A 95 -21.60 2.54 -5.85
N LEU A 96 -22.27 3.61 -5.42
CA LEU A 96 -22.24 4.04 -4.03
C LEU A 96 -22.83 2.99 -3.08
N GLY A 97 -23.96 2.37 -3.46
CA GLY A 97 -24.57 1.27 -2.70
C GLY A 97 -23.60 0.12 -2.46
N GLN A 98 -22.91 -0.33 -3.52
CA GLN A 98 -21.92 -1.40 -3.42
C GLN A 98 -20.74 -1.01 -2.52
N ARG A 99 -20.24 0.22 -2.62
CA ARG A 99 -19.14 0.68 -1.75
C ARG A 99 -19.51 0.69 -0.27
N VAL A 100 -20.75 1.06 0.07
CA VAL A 100 -21.20 1.02 1.48
C VAL A 100 -21.27 -0.42 1.95
N TYR A 101 -21.89 -1.25 1.12
CA TYR A 101 -22.03 -2.67 1.39
C TYR A 101 -20.65 -3.29 1.67
N ASP A 102 -19.68 -3.10 0.77
CA ASP A 102 -18.34 -3.67 0.90
C ASP A 102 -17.60 -3.17 2.15
N LYS A 103 -17.74 -1.87 2.48
CA LYS A 103 -17.09 -1.28 3.65
C LYS A 103 -17.64 -1.85 4.96
N VAL A 104 -18.96 -1.90 5.10
CA VAL A 104 -19.62 -2.44 6.29
C VAL A 104 -19.38 -3.94 6.37
N TYR A 105 -19.53 -4.66 5.25
CA TYR A 105 -19.26 -6.08 5.15
C TYR A 105 -17.85 -6.40 5.66
N LYS A 106 -16.82 -5.72 5.14
CA LYS A 106 -15.43 -6.00 5.53
C LYS A 106 -15.19 -5.76 7.02
N SER A 107 -15.60 -4.59 7.53
CA SER A 107 -15.39 -4.26 8.95
C SER A 107 -16.12 -5.22 9.88
N THR A 108 -17.35 -5.61 9.53
CA THR A 108 -18.14 -6.55 10.34
C THR A 108 -17.59 -7.96 10.23
N TYR A 109 -17.16 -8.39 9.04
CA TYR A 109 -16.54 -9.69 8.80
C TYR A 109 -15.27 -9.86 9.65
N ASP A 110 -14.36 -8.90 9.59
CA ASP A 110 -13.08 -8.96 10.32
C ASP A 110 -13.34 -9.08 11.84
N ASN A 111 -14.25 -8.27 12.37
CA ASN A 111 -14.63 -8.33 13.78
C ASN A 111 -15.32 -9.64 14.16
N ALA A 112 -16.30 -10.09 13.36
CA ALA A 112 -17.04 -11.32 13.62
C ALA A 112 -16.12 -12.55 13.52
N PHE A 113 -15.25 -12.61 12.53
CA PHE A 113 -14.26 -13.67 12.37
C PHE A 113 -13.34 -13.77 13.59
N HIS A 114 -12.85 -12.64 14.10
CA HIS A 114 -12.03 -12.61 15.31
C HIS A 114 -12.81 -13.13 16.53
N VAL A 115 -14.06 -12.71 16.73
CA VAL A 115 -14.90 -13.15 17.86
C VAL A 115 -15.23 -14.65 17.76
N GLU A 116 -15.74 -15.09 16.61
CA GLU A 116 -16.13 -16.48 16.36
C GLU A 116 -14.92 -17.42 16.52
N ARG A 117 -13.76 -17.07 15.96
CA ARG A 117 -12.55 -17.87 16.09
C ARG A 117 -12.09 -17.98 17.55
N THR A 118 -12.21 -16.91 18.33
CA THR A 118 -11.79 -16.93 19.74
C THR A 118 -12.75 -17.74 20.61
N GLN A 119 -14.06 -17.70 20.33
CA GLN A 119 -15.07 -18.31 21.20
C GLN A 119 -15.41 -19.75 20.81
N ASN A 120 -15.51 -20.05 19.53
CA ASN A 120 -16.19 -21.25 19.04
C ASN A 120 -15.24 -22.27 18.37
N TYR A 121 -14.05 -21.84 17.92
CA TYR A 121 -13.13 -22.70 17.16
C TYR A 121 -12.80 -24.03 17.86
N ALA A 122 -12.48 -23.98 19.15
CA ALA A 122 -12.12 -25.19 19.90
C ALA A 122 -13.28 -26.20 19.98
N THR A 123 -14.51 -25.71 20.12
CA THR A 123 -15.72 -26.55 20.16
C THR A 123 -15.99 -27.18 18.80
N GLU A 124 -15.93 -26.39 17.72
CA GLU A 124 -16.17 -26.87 16.35
C GLU A 124 -15.10 -27.88 15.92
N TYR A 125 -13.83 -27.62 16.26
CA TYR A 125 -12.73 -28.56 16.01
C TYR A 125 -12.95 -29.89 16.72
N GLN A 126 -13.33 -29.85 18.01
CA GLN A 126 -13.55 -31.07 18.78
C GLN A 126 -14.71 -31.88 18.22
N GLN A 127 -15.83 -31.25 17.87
CA GLN A 127 -16.99 -31.91 17.27
C GLN A 127 -16.65 -32.57 15.92
N ALA A 128 -15.94 -31.85 15.05
CA ALA A 128 -15.50 -32.38 13.76
C ALA A 128 -14.54 -33.57 13.93
N PHE A 129 -13.57 -33.44 14.85
CA PHE A 129 -12.59 -34.48 15.13
C PHE A 129 -13.23 -35.75 15.71
N ASP A 130 -14.16 -35.60 16.66
CA ASP A 130 -14.90 -36.73 17.25
C ASP A 130 -15.74 -37.46 16.20
N THR A 131 -16.40 -36.70 15.31
CA THR A 131 -17.17 -37.27 14.18
C THR A 131 -16.27 -38.11 13.28
N LEU A 132 -15.14 -37.56 12.82
CA LEU A 132 -14.19 -38.27 11.97
C LEU A 132 -13.66 -39.55 12.64
N LYS A 133 -13.43 -39.50 13.96
CA LYS A 133 -12.95 -40.65 14.73
C LYS A 133 -14.00 -41.75 14.86
N THR A 134 -15.25 -41.38 15.06
CA THR A 134 -16.37 -42.31 15.04
C THR A 134 -16.53 -42.97 13.67
N ASP A 135 -16.45 -42.20 12.59
CA ASP A 135 -16.54 -42.72 11.23
C ASP A 135 -15.37 -43.68 10.93
N PHE A 136 -14.15 -43.29 11.26
CA PHE A 136 -12.96 -44.14 11.09
C PHE A 136 -13.10 -45.48 11.83
N TYR A 137 -13.63 -45.46 13.06
CA TYR A 137 -13.88 -46.66 13.84
C TYR A 137 -14.89 -47.58 13.14
N ASN A 138 -16.03 -47.03 12.72
CA ASN A 138 -17.10 -47.77 12.07
C ASN A 138 -16.63 -48.43 10.76
N ASP A 139 -15.80 -47.74 9.97
CA ASP A 139 -15.32 -48.21 8.68
C ASP A 139 -14.26 -49.33 8.79
N ASN A 140 -13.41 -49.25 9.82
CA ASN A 140 -12.23 -50.12 9.91
C ASN A 140 -12.42 -51.31 10.83
N TYR A 141 -13.16 -51.17 11.95
CA TYR A 141 -13.15 -52.18 13.01
C TYR A 141 -13.66 -53.55 12.54
N ASN A 142 -14.80 -53.61 11.85
CA ASN A 142 -15.38 -54.87 11.37
C ASN A 142 -14.49 -55.54 10.31
N THR A 143 -13.88 -54.76 9.43
CA THR A 143 -12.97 -55.25 8.39
C THR A 143 -11.72 -55.88 9.00
N ILE A 144 -11.11 -55.22 9.99
CA ILE A 144 -9.94 -55.74 10.70
C ILE A 144 -10.32 -56.99 11.49
N LYS A 145 -11.44 -56.95 12.22
CA LYS A 145 -11.95 -58.11 12.96
C LYS A 145 -12.03 -59.33 12.04
N ASN A 146 -12.69 -59.21 10.89
CA ASN A 146 -12.85 -60.32 9.94
C ASN A 146 -11.53 -60.83 9.34
N THR A 147 -10.49 -60.00 9.32
CA THR A 147 -9.16 -60.38 8.79
C THR A 147 -8.38 -61.24 9.79
N TYR A 148 -8.48 -60.95 11.09
CA TYR A 148 -7.72 -61.65 12.12
C TYR A 148 -8.50 -62.77 12.80
N ASP A 149 -9.81 -62.60 12.95
CA ASP A 149 -10.74 -63.57 13.55
C ASP A 149 -11.10 -64.67 12.53
N THR A 150 -10.07 -65.40 12.09
CA THR A 150 -10.20 -66.51 11.13
C THR A 150 -9.99 -67.84 11.82
N GLN A 151 -10.62 -68.90 11.29
CA GLN A 151 -10.43 -70.25 11.81
C GLN A 151 -8.95 -70.67 11.81
N ALA A 152 -8.21 -70.31 10.75
CA ALA A 152 -6.78 -70.63 10.64
C ALA A 152 -5.94 -70.02 11.78
N ASN A 153 -6.14 -68.74 12.12
CA ASN A 153 -5.43 -68.10 13.23
C ASN A 153 -5.83 -68.71 14.57
N ARG A 154 -7.12 -69.00 14.75
CA ARG A 154 -7.63 -69.65 15.96
C ARG A 154 -7.03 -71.04 16.16
N ASP A 155 -6.95 -71.83 15.09
CA ASP A 155 -6.36 -73.17 15.11
C ASP A 155 -4.85 -73.11 15.38
N ALA A 156 -4.13 -72.16 14.78
CA ALA A 156 -2.71 -71.97 15.03
C ALA A 156 -2.41 -71.62 16.50
N PHE A 157 -3.15 -70.67 17.08
CA PHE A 157 -2.99 -70.32 18.50
C PHE A 157 -3.43 -71.45 19.43
N LYS A 158 -4.51 -72.17 19.05
CA LYS A 158 -4.95 -73.35 19.78
C LYS A 158 -3.85 -74.40 19.79
N GLN A 159 -3.20 -74.67 18.65
CA GLN A 159 -2.13 -75.65 18.55
C GLN A 159 -0.91 -75.25 19.39
N GLU A 160 -0.48 -73.99 19.35
CA GLU A 160 0.62 -73.50 20.20
C GLU A 160 0.34 -73.75 21.70
N LEU A 161 -0.90 -73.49 22.14
CA LEU A 161 -1.29 -73.73 23.52
C LEU A 161 -1.41 -75.22 23.85
N VAL A 162 -1.93 -76.04 22.93
CA VAL A 162 -1.97 -77.50 23.10
C VAL A 162 -0.55 -78.05 23.21
N ASP A 163 0.39 -77.62 22.36
CA ASP A 163 1.79 -78.01 22.41
C ASP A 163 2.45 -77.55 23.72
N TYR A 164 2.14 -76.34 24.19
CA TYR A 164 2.59 -75.85 25.48
C TYR A 164 2.12 -76.78 26.61
N TYR A 165 0.82 -77.09 26.68
CA TYR A 165 0.27 -77.97 27.70
C TYR A 165 0.82 -79.39 27.60
N TYR A 166 0.94 -79.94 26.39
CA TYR A 166 1.53 -81.27 26.14
C TYR A 166 2.95 -81.37 26.69
N ASN A 167 3.71 -80.28 26.62
CA ASN A 167 5.10 -80.26 27.08
C ASN A 167 5.27 -79.94 28.57
N THR A 168 4.19 -79.67 29.30
CA THR A 168 4.27 -79.52 30.76
C THR A 168 4.66 -80.84 31.42
N ASP A 169 5.36 -80.77 32.55
CA ASP A 169 5.74 -81.97 33.31
C ASP A 169 4.52 -82.82 33.70
N PHE A 170 3.38 -82.16 33.96
CA PHE A 170 2.10 -82.80 34.27
C PHE A 170 1.58 -83.67 33.11
N MET A 171 1.54 -83.13 31.89
CA MET A 171 1.04 -83.91 30.73
C MET A 171 2.06 -84.93 30.22
N LYS A 172 3.36 -84.69 30.40
CA LYS A 172 4.39 -85.70 30.11
C LYS A 172 4.28 -86.90 31.06
N ALA A 173 4.02 -86.65 32.34
CA ALA A 173 3.78 -87.74 33.29
C ALA A 173 2.52 -88.55 32.92
N TYR A 174 1.47 -87.88 32.44
CA TYR A 174 0.29 -88.56 31.90
C TYR A 174 0.62 -89.39 30.65
N TYR A 175 1.38 -88.82 29.71
CA TYR A 175 1.84 -89.52 28.52
C TYR A 175 2.65 -90.77 28.87
N ASP A 176 3.63 -90.65 29.76
CA ASP A 176 4.49 -91.76 30.19
C ASP A 176 3.65 -92.86 30.85
N GLN A 177 2.69 -92.49 31.70
CA GLN A 177 1.75 -93.45 32.30
C GLN A 177 0.93 -94.19 31.23
N ARG A 178 0.33 -93.49 30.26
CA ARG A 178 -0.46 -94.14 29.19
C ARG A 178 0.42 -95.01 28.29
N ARG A 179 1.62 -94.56 27.98
CA ARG A 179 2.58 -95.31 27.17
C ARG A 179 2.94 -96.62 27.85
N ASP A 180 3.19 -96.59 29.16
CA ASP A 180 3.47 -97.78 29.95
C ASP A 180 2.25 -98.69 30.08
N ASP A 181 1.05 -98.14 30.26
CA ASP A 181 -0.21 -98.90 30.27
C ASP A 181 -0.34 -99.74 28.97
N TYR A 182 -0.11 -99.14 27.80
CA TYR A 182 -0.20 -99.83 26.52
C TYR A 182 0.96 -100.77 26.22
N TYR A 183 2.20 -100.40 26.58
CA TYR A 183 3.40 -101.15 26.22
C TYR A 183 3.66 -102.34 27.14
N ASN A 184 3.48 -102.13 28.45
CA ASN A 184 3.81 -103.11 29.49
C ASN A 184 2.56 -103.79 30.09
N GLY A 185 1.35 -103.42 29.66
CA GLY A 185 0.10 -103.91 30.26
C GLY A 185 0.03 -103.57 31.75
N ALA A 186 0.43 -102.35 32.10
CA ALA A 186 0.71 -101.87 33.46
C ALA A 186 1.44 -102.89 34.36
N GLY A 187 2.52 -103.49 33.83
CA GLY A 187 3.50 -104.22 34.64
C GLY A 187 3.29 -105.71 34.78
N ASN A 188 2.64 -106.41 33.83
CA ASN A 188 2.55 -107.86 33.87
C ASN A 188 2.64 -108.53 32.48
N THR A 189 3.80 -109.09 32.13
CA THR A 189 4.09 -109.69 30.81
C THR A 189 4.04 -111.23 30.81
N SER A 190 3.00 -111.85 31.38
CA SER A 190 2.80 -113.31 31.30
C SER A 190 1.48 -113.67 30.59
N PRO A 191 1.50 -114.54 29.57
CA PRO A 191 0.29 -114.98 28.87
C PRO A 191 -0.72 -115.65 29.82
N GLY A 192 -1.91 -115.05 29.98
CA GLY A 192 -3.05 -115.63 30.72
C GLY A 192 -3.81 -114.73 31.70
N ILE A 193 -3.46 -113.44 31.85
CA ILE A 193 -4.17 -112.47 32.70
C ILE A 193 -4.71 -111.34 31.82
N ASP A 194 -6.04 -111.12 31.83
CA ASP A 194 -6.68 -109.91 31.27
C ASP A 194 -6.27 -108.71 32.14
N TYR A 195 -5.55 -107.75 31.56
CA TYR A 195 -5.29 -106.46 32.20
C TYR A 195 -6.16 -105.39 31.56
N ASP A 196 -6.92 -104.68 32.40
CA ASP A 196 -7.86 -103.66 31.97
C ASP A 196 -7.25 -102.26 32.16
N ILE A 197 -7.17 -101.50 31.06
CA ILE A 197 -6.59 -100.16 31.05
C ILE A 197 -7.51 -99.26 31.88
N LYS A 198 -6.95 -98.47 32.80
CA LYS A 198 -7.78 -97.59 33.64
C LYS A 198 -8.56 -96.60 32.77
N HIS A 199 -9.88 -96.67 32.87
CA HIS A 199 -10.80 -95.75 32.22
C HIS A 199 -10.71 -94.36 32.88
N ASP A 200 -10.07 -93.42 32.20
CA ASP A 200 -9.90 -92.03 32.63
C ASP A 200 -10.72 -91.04 31.79
N GLY A 201 -11.60 -91.57 30.94
CA GLY A 201 -12.43 -90.82 30.00
C GLY A 201 -11.78 -90.57 28.64
N THR A 202 -10.47 -90.83 28.49
CA THR A 202 -9.85 -90.87 27.16
C THR A 202 -10.16 -92.19 26.45
N THR A 203 -10.00 -92.17 25.13
CA THR A 203 -10.25 -93.30 24.25
C THR A 203 -9.35 -94.47 24.63
N GLU A 204 -9.94 -95.60 24.96
CA GLU A 204 -9.19 -96.83 25.20
C GLU A 204 -8.81 -97.47 23.87
N TYR A 205 -7.56 -97.90 23.79
CA TYR A 205 -6.99 -98.58 22.63
C TYR A 205 -6.56 -99.98 23.04
N GLU A 206 -6.33 -100.85 22.05
CA GLU A 206 -5.81 -102.19 22.32
C GLU A 206 -4.42 -102.14 22.98
N LEU A 207 -4.10 -103.12 23.82
CA LEU A 207 -2.75 -103.29 24.35
C LEU A 207 -1.78 -103.60 23.21
N THR A 208 -0.59 -102.99 23.25
CA THR A 208 0.42 -103.16 22.21
C THR A 208 1.78 -103.62 22.76
N PRO A 209 1.86 -104.79 23.44
CA PRO A 209 3.12 -105.30 23.95
C PRO A 209 4.16 -105.47 22.85
N LEU A 210 5.41 -105.10 23.14
CA LEU A 210 6.55 -105.18 22.21
C LEU A 210 6.42 -104.33 20.93
N ARG A 211 5.42 -103.45 20.83
CA ARG A 211 5.23 -102.51 19.71
C ARG A 211 5.33 -101.06 20.21
N PRO A 212 6.55 -100.59 20.56
CA PRO A 212 6.71 -99.29 21.25
C PRO A 212 6.16 -98.12 20.44
N ASN A 213 6.34 -98.14 19.11
CA ASN A 213 5.80 -97.10 18.22
C ASN A 213 4.27 -96.98 18.28
N LYS A 214 3.56 -98.08 18.53
CA LYS A 214 2.09 -98.07 18.63
C LYS A 214 1.63 -97.61 20.00
N SER A 215 2.34 -97.98 21.06
CA SER A 215 2.11 -97.43 22.41
C SER A 215 2.36 -95.92 22.44
N ASP A 216 3.40 -95.44 21.75
CA ASP A 216 3.70 -94.01 21.59
C ASP A 216 2.58 -93.26 20.86
N GLU A 217 2.04 -93.84 19.79
CA GLU A 217 0.90 -93.28 19.05
C GLU A 217 -0.36 -93.16 19.92
N TYR A 218 -0.73 -94.22 20.65
CA TYR A 218 -1.92 -94.24 21.51
C TYR A 218 -1.78 -93.32 22.73
N ALA A 219 -0.63 -93.32 23.39
CA ALA A 219 -0.36 -92.41 24.50
C ALA A 219 -0.40 -90.94 24.06
N ASN A 220 0.10 -90.61 22.85
CA ASN A 220 0.01 -89.28 22.28
C ASN A 220 -1.46 -88.86 22.07
N LEU A 221 -2.25 -89.73 21.42
CA LEU A 221 -3.68 -89.47 21.19
C LEU A 221 -4.44 -89.23 22.49
N ASN A 222 -4.22 -90.05 23.52
CA ASN A 222 -4.86 -89.83 24.82
C ASN A 222 -4.37 -88.57 25.50
N THR A 223 -3.09 -88.23 25.39
CA THR A 223 -2.54 -87.01 26.00
C THR A 223 -3.19 -85.77 25.39
N LEU A 224 -3.37 -85.75 24.06
CA LEU A 224 -4.09 -84.68 23.37
C LEU A 224 -5.57 -84.61 23.77
N GLU A 225 -6.21 -85.77 23.92
CA GLU A 225 -7.61 -85.86 24.36
C GLU A 225 -7.78 -85.40 25.81
N MET A 226 -6.87 -85.78 26.70
CA MET A 226 -6.83 -85.31 28.08
C MET A 226 -6.58 -83.80 28.16
N ILE A 227 -5.72 -83.23 27.31
CA ILE A 227 -5.58 -81.76 27.20
C ILE A 227 -6.91 -81.11 26.79
N GLN A 228 -7.68 -81.72 25.88
CA GLN A 228 -9.02 -81.20 25.55
C GLN A 228 -10.00 -81.28 26.73
N PHE A 229 -9.90 -82.31 27.59
CA PHE A 229 -10.72 -82.45 28.78
C PHE A 229 -10.28 -81.60 29.96
N LEU A 230 -9.02 -81.19 30.05
CA LEU A 230 -8.54 -80.38 31.17
C LEU A 230 -8.56 -78.88 30.83
N TYR A 231 -8.13 -78.51 29.63
CA TYR A 231 -7.86 -77.12 29.25
C TYR A 231 -8.57 -76.66 27.97
N GLY A 232 -9.11 -77.60 27.20
CA GLY A 232 -9.71 -77.35 25.88
C GLY A 232 -11.24 -77.32 25.89
N GLN A 233 -11.82 -77.46 24.70
CA GLN A 233 -13.26 -77.28 24.49
C GLN A 233 -14.12 -78.34 25.21
N ASN A 234 -13.54 -79.49 25.54
CA ASN A 234 -14.21 -80.59 26.22
C ASN A 234 -14.06 -80.51 27.75
N ALA A 235 -13.58 -79.40 28.30
CA ALA A 235 -13.37 -79.25 29.74
C ALA A 235 -14.64 -79.43 30.59
N ASN A 236 -15.80 -79.13 30.01
CA ASN A 236 -17.10 -79.30 30.66
C ASN A 236 -17.67 -80.71 30.49
N GLN A 237 -17.02 -81.59 29.72
CA GLN A 237 -17.48 -82.97 29.54
C GLN A 237 -17.28 -83.75 30.84
N GLN A 238 -18.26 -84.57 31.23
CA GLN A 238 -18.11 -85.43 32.39
C GLN A 238 -17.15 -86.58 32.07
N ILE A 239 -16.05 -86.68 32.81
CA ILE A 239 -15.08 -87.78 32.74
C ILE A 239 -14.88 -88.38 34.14
N PRO A 240 -14.41 -89.65 34.26
CA PRO A 240 -14.14 -90.28 35.55
C PRO A 240 -13.15 -89.48 36.41
N ASN A 241 -13.35 -89.50 37.73
CA ASN A 241 -12.45 -88.85 38.68
C ASN A 241 -11.18 -89.69 38.87
N THR A 242 -10.14 -89.34 38.12
CA THR A 242 -8.77 -89.85 38.24
C THR A 242 -7.84 -88.82 38.86
N GLU A 243 -6.61 -89.24 39.18
CA GLU A 243 -5.55 -88.34 39.65
C GLU A 243 -5.23 -87.22 38.64
N TRP A 244 -5.46 -87.45 37.35
CA TRP A 244 -5.24 -86.46 36.29
C TRP A 244 -6.42 -85.48 36.18
N SER A 245 -7.65 -85.99 36.24
CA SER A 245 -8.87 -85.17 36.08
C SER A 245 -9.21 -84.26 37.26
N THR A 246 -8.71 -84.59 38.46
CA THR A 246 -8.97 -83.83 39.70
C THR A 246 -7.79 -83.00 40.17
N ALA A 247 -6.60 -83.16 39.55
CA ALA A 247 -5.42 -82.38 39.89
C ALA A 247 -5.48 -80.92 39.43
N VAL A 248 -6.37 -80.58 38.48
CA VAL A 248 -6.53 -79.22 37.93
C VAL A 248 -8.00 -78.84 37.78
N ASP A 249 -8.30 -77.54 37.89
CA ASP A 249 -9.63 -77.02 37.62
C ASP A 249 -9.89 -77.02 36.11
N ARG A 250 -10.79 -77.91 35.67
CA ARG A 250 -11.10 -78.13 34.26
C ARG A 250 -11.89 -76.96 33.69
N GLN A 251 -11.30 -76.21 32.76
CA GLN A 251 -11.95 -75.08 32.06
C GLN A 251 -11.39 -74.93 30.64
N ASN A 252 -12.17 -74.34 29.73
CA ASN A 252 -11.71 -74.03 28.36
C ASN A 252 -10.79 -72.79 28.33
N ILE A 253 -9.67 -72.87 29.07
CA ILE A 253 -8.67 -71.82 29.18
C ILE A 253 -8.00 -71.58 27.82
N ILE A 254 -7.79 -72.64 27.04
CA ILE A 254 -7.23 -72.54 25.69
C ILE A 254 -8.13 -71.64 24.82
N GLY A 255 -9.45 -71.87 24.80
CA GLY A 255 -10.38 -71.04 24.04
C GLY A 255 -10.38 -69.58 24.47
N ALA A 256 -10.40 -69.31 25.78
CA ALA A 256 -10.38 -67.95 26.31
C ALA A 256 -9.09 -67.18 25.96
N ILE A 257 -7.93 -67.85 26.01
CA ILE A 257 -6.65 -67.23 25.63
C ILE A 257 -6.60 -66.98 24.12
N VAL A 258 -7.11 -67.90 23.29
CA VAL A 258 -7.21 -67.71 21.84
C VAL A 258 -8.06 -66.47 21.53
N ASP A 259 -9.24 -66.32 22.14
CA ASP A 259 -10.09 -65.14 21.97
C ASP A 259 -9.37 -63.84 22.36
N ALA A 260 -8.68 -63.83 23.51
CA ALA A 260 -7.92 -62.68 23.97
C ALA A 260 -6.78 -62.32 22.99
N ARG A 261 -6.04 -63.30 22.48
CA ARG A 261 -4.97 -63.07 21.49
C ARG A 261 -5.51 -62.50 20.19
N ILE A 262 -6.65 -62.98 19.70
CA ILE A 262 -7.31 -62.45 18.50
C ILE A 262 -7.72 -60.98 18.71
N ILE A 263 -8.31 -60.66 19.87
CA ILE A 263 -8.69 -59.28 20.22
C ILE A 263 -7.47 -58.35 20.24
N GLU A 264 -6.35 -58.79 20.82
CA GLU A 264 -5.12 -57.98 20.86
C GLU A 264 -4.53 -57.74 19.46
N LEU A 265 -4.59 -58.72 18.55
CA LEU A 265 -4.20 -58.51 17.15
C LEU A 265 -5.08 -57.49 16.44
N VAL A 266 -6.41 -57.58 16.65
CA VAL A 266 -7.37 -56.62 16.09
C VAL A 266 -7.10 -55.21 16.63
N LYS A 267 -6.85 -55.06 17.93
CA LYS A 267 -6.52 -53.76 18.55
C LYS A 267 -5.20 -53.20 18.04
N ALA A 268 -4.16 -54.03 17.92
CA ALA A 268 -2.85 -53.60 17.46
C ALA A 268 -2.91 -53.03 16.03
N GLU A 269 -3.60 -53.74 15.11
CA GLU A 269 -3.75 -53.26 13.73
C GLU A 269 -4.67 -52.04 13.65
N TYR A 270 -5.75 -51.99 14.43
CA TYR A 270 -6.62 -50.82 14.50
C TYR A 270 -5.85 -49.57 14.97
N ASN A 271 -5.09 -49.68 16.06
CA ASN A 271 -4.31 -48.56 16.59
C ASN A 271 -3.25 -48.08 15.59
N LYS A 272 -2.57 -49.01 14.91
CA LYS A 272 -1.61 -48.66 13.85
C LYS A 272 -2.25 -47.89 12.70
N LYS A 273 -3.44 -48.32 12.25
CA LYS A 273 -4.18 -47.59 11.21
C LYS A 273 -4.69 -46.23 11.70
N LEU A 274 -5.16 -46.16 12.94
CA LEU A 274 -5.61 -44.90 13.55
C LEU A 274 -4.46 -43.90 13.67
N GLU A 275 -3.28 -44.33 14.15
CA GLU A 275 -2.08 -43.50 14.23
C GLU A 275 -1.68 -42.95 12.85
N ALA A 276 -1.76 -43.77 11.80
CA ALA A 276 -1.49 -43.33 10.44
C ALA A 276 -2.51 -42.32 9.90
N ALA A 277 -3.78 -42.42 10.31
CA ALA A 277 -4.86 -41.54 9.86
C ALA A 277 -4.98 -40.24 10.69
N LEU A 278 -4.49 -40.24 11.93
CA LEU A 278 -4.70 -39.18 12.91
C LEU A 278 -4.32 -37.79 12.40
N ALA A 279 -3.15 -37.66 11.78
CA ALA A 279 -2.69 -36.38 11.25
C ALA A 279 -3.59 -35.85 10.12
N GLY A 280 -4.15 -36.74 9.29
CA GLY A 280 -5.13 -36.38 8.27
C GLY A 280 -6.44 -35.91 8.88
N MET A 281 -6.96 -36.65 9.86
CA MET A 281 -8.20 -36.31 10.56
C MET A 281 -8.10 -34.98 11.32
N MET A 282 -6.96 -34.70 11.96
CA MET A 282 -6.72 -33.41 12.61
C MET A 282 -6.75 -32.26 11.60
N LYS A 283 -6.17 -32.46 10.41
CA LYS A 283 -6.19 -31.47 9.33
C LYS A 283 -7.61 -31.26 8.76
N ASP A 284 -8.37 -32.34 8.61
CA ASP A 284 -9.74 -32.27 8.09
C ASP A 284 -10.69 -31.62 9.12
N ALA A 285 -10.50 -31.91 10.41
CA ALA A 285 -11.22 -31.25 11.50
C ALA A 285 -10.91 -29.74 11.60
N ASP A 286 -9.63 -29.36 11.47
CA ASP A 286 -9.19 -27.95 11.39
C ASP A 286 -9.87 -27.23 10.22
N SER A 287 -9.89 -27.88 9.05
CA SER A 287 -10.52 -27.35 7.84
C SER A 287 -12.04 -27.19 8.00
N ALA A 288 -12.72 -28.18 8.58
CA ALA A 288 -14.16 -28.15 8.83
C ALA A 288 -14.54 -27.07 9.86
N ALA A 289 -13.80 -26.99 10.97
CA ALA A 289 -14.00 -25.97 11.99
C ALA A 289 -13.81 -24.56 11.42
N MET A 290 -12.73 -24.35 10.66
CA MET A 290 -12.47 -23.05 10.03
C MET A 290 -13.57 -22.66 9.04
N ALA A 291 -14.10 -23.62 8.26
CA ALA A 291 -15.19 -23.36 7.32
C ALA A 291 -16.46 -22.84 8.03
N GLU A 292 -16.79 -23.42 9.18
CA GLU A 292 -17.95 -22.99 9.99
C GLU A 292 -17.74 -21.58 10.58
N ILE A 293 -16.54 -21.28 11.08
CA ILE A 293 -16.17 -19.94 11.57
C ILE A 293 -16.31 -18.90 10.45
N ILE A 294 -15.81 -19.21 9.25
CA ILE A 294 -15.91 -18.33 8.08
C ILE A 294 -17.38 -18.12 7.69
N ALA A 295 -18.20 -19.17 7.67
CA ALA A 295 -19.61 -19.08 7.30
C ALA A 295 -20.41 -18.18 8.26
N ARG A 296 -20.16 -18.27 9.57
CA ARG A 296 -20.83 -17.42 10.58
C ARG A 296 -20.40 -15.96 10.48
N ALA A 297 -19.10 -15.72 10.29
CA ALA A 297 -18.58 -14.37 10.08
C ALA A 297 -19.15 -13.72 8.81
N ASP A 298 -19.21 -14.47 7.71
CA ASP A 298 -19.83 -14.04 6.44
C ASP A 298 -21.32 -13.72 6.62
N GLN A 299 -22.08 -14.58 7.30
CA GLN A 299 -23.51 -14.35 7.55
C GLN A 299 -23.76 -13.09 8.40
N ALA A 300 -22.97 -12.87 9.45
CA ALA A 300 -23.04 -11.67 10.27
C ALA A 300 -22.72 -10.41 9.45
N ALA A 301 -21.67 -10.46 8.63
CA ALA A 301 -21.26 -9.38 7.76
C ALA A 301 -22.34 -9.02 6.71
N LYS A 302 -22.92 -10.02 6.04
CA LYS A 302 -24.03 -9.82 5.08
C LYS A 302 -25.24 -9.18 5.73
N THR A 303 -25.61 -9.66 6.92
CA THR A 303 -26.79 -9.16 7.65
C THR A 303 -26.64 -7.69 8.03
N GLU A 304 -25.45 -7.28 8.47
CA GLU A 304 -25.19 -5.88 8.83
C GLU A 304 -25.01 -4.99 7.60
N ALA A 305 -24.29 -5.47 6.58
CA ALA A 305 -24.10 -4.75 5.33
C ALA A 305 -25.44 -4.48 4.60
N ALA A 306 -26.42 -5.38 4.71
CA ALA A 306 -27.76 -5.19 4.17
C ALA A 306 -28.55 -4.01 4.79
N LYS A 307 -28.18 -3.54 5.98
CA LYS A 307 -28.78 -2.37 6.65
C LYS A 307 -28.16 -1.03 6.21
N SER A 308 -27.15 -1.08 5.35
CA SER A 308 -26.34 0.08 4.98
C SER A 308 -27.14 1.13 4.20
N SER A 309 -27.10 2.37 4.67
CA SER A 309 -27.60 3.53 3.91
C SER A 309 -26.47 4.26 3.22
N VAL A 310 -26.69 4.64 1.96
CA VAL A 310 -25.78 5.51 1.19
C VAL A 310 -25.70 6.92 1.79
N SER A 311 -26.70 7.34 2.57
CA SER A 311 -26.81 8.70 3.10
C SER A 311 -25.64 9.12 3.99
N THR A 312 -25.09 8.20 4.79
CA THR A 312 -24.02 8.47 5.77
C THR A 312 -22.63 8.31 5.17
N LEU A 313 -22.52 7.90 3.90
CA LEU A 313 -21.22 7.80 3.24
C LEU A 313 -20.57 9.17 3.12
N ARG A 314 -19.29 9.25 3.47
CA ARG A 314 -18.49 10.46 3.32
C ARG A 314 -17.84 10.57 1.94
N THR A 315 -18.68 10.78 0.94
CA THR A 315 -18.31 10.85 -0.49
C THR A 315 -18.35 12.25 -1.07
N LYS A 316 -18.76 13.23 -0.26
CA LYS A 316 -18.56 14.64 -0.57
C LYS A 316 -17.27 15.09 0.10
N ALA A 317 -16.58 16.05 -0.49
CA ALA A 317 -15.46 16.71 0.14
C ALA A 317 -15.59 18.22 -0.04
N ASP A 318 -15.06 18.96 0.93
CA ASP A 318 -14.87 20.40 0.84
C ASP A 318 -13.46 20.72 1.32
N VAL A 319 -12.71 21.42 0.48
CA VAL A 319 -11.33 21.83 0.79
C VAL A 319 -11.29 23.35 0.82
N PHE A 320 -10.81 23.89 1.92
CA PHE A 320 -10.55 25.32 2.07
C PHE A 320 -9.05 25.53 2.15
N ILE A 321 -8.47 26.29 1.22
CA ILE A 321 -7.11 26.80 1.32
C ILE A 321 -7.24 28.27 1.72
N TYR A 322 -6.74 28.66 2.88
CA TYR A 322 -6.94 30.00 3.42
C TYR A 322 -5.65 30.62 3.95
N GLY A 323 -5.63 31.95 3.98
CA GLY A 323 -4.45 32.72 4.34
C GLY A 323 -3.28 32.42 3.41
N LEU A 324 -3.52 32.31 2.11
CA LEU A 324 -2.43 32.19 1.14
C LEU A 324 -1.59 33.47 1.18
N ALA A 325 -0.28 33.35 1.37
CA ALA A 325 0.63 34.49 1.25
C ALA A 325 1.96 34.17 0.61
N LEU A 326 2.50 35.21 0.01
CA LEU A 326 3.80 35.29 -0.64
C LEU A 326 4.60 36.43 -0.03
N SER A 327 5.81 36.16 0.47
CA SER A 327 6.70 37.16 1.07
C SER A 327 8.16 36.80 0.87
N LYS A 328 9.06 37.64 1.35
CA LYS A 328 10.48 37.29 1.46
C LYS A 328 10.71 36.11 2.41
N SER A 329 11.65 35.25 2.06
CA SER A 329 12.18 34.21 2.93
C SER A 329 12.76 34.80 4.22
N ASP A 330 12.53 34.13 5.36
CA ASP A 330 12.97 34.57 6.70
C ASP A 330 13.80 33.50 7.44
N GLY A 331 14.10 32.37 6.78
CA GLY A 331 14.83 31.26 7.37
C GLY A 331 13.99 30.32 8.22
N SER A 332 12.68 30.54 8.33
CA SER A 332 11.77 29.76 9.16
C SER A 332 10.78 28.94 8.33
N LEU A 333 10.57 27.69 8.78
CA LEU A 333 9.48 26.83 8.30
C LEU A 333 8.34 26.74 9.32
N SER A 334 8.36 27.51 10.42
CA SER A 334 7.24 27.59 11.37
C SER A 334 6.31 28.76 11.11
N THR A 335 6.80 29.80 10.44
CA THR A 335 6.02 31.00 10.12
C THR A 335 5.49 30.92 8.69
N ARG A 336 4.18 31.11 8.53
CA ARG A 336 3.52 31.12 7.22
C ARG A 336 3.94 32.30 6.34
N TYR A 337 4.17 33.47 6.95
CA TYR A 337 4.38 34.74 6.26
C TYR A 337 5.34 35.63 7.04
N SER A 338 6.34 36.23 6.38
CA SER A 338 7.33 37.10 7.03
C SER A 338 6.92 38.57 7.08
N ASN A 339 5.89 38.95 6.29
CA ASN A 339 5.45 40.33 6.10
C ASN A 339 6.52 41.28 5.54
N GLN A 340 7.59 40.73 4.96
CA GLN A 340 8.62 41.48 4.23
C GLN A 340 8.46 41.27 2.72
N GLY A 341 8.65 42.32 1.93
CA GLY A 341 8.64 42.22 0.48
C GLY A 341 9.94 41.66 -0.09
N PHE A 342 9.86 41.08 -1.28
CA PHE A 342 11.01 40.56 -2.02
C PHE A 342 11.03 41.15 -3.43
N SER A 343 12.23 41.32 -3.98
CA SER A 343 12.39 41.68 -5.39
C SER A 343 12.58 40.42 -6.23
N TRP A 344 12.02 40.43 -7.44
CA TRP A 344 12.07 39.31 -8.37
C TRP A 344 12.19 39.76 -9.82
N GLY A 345 13.29 39.34 -10.44
CA GLY A 345 13.72 39.82 -11.75
C GLY A 345 14.57 41.07 -11.63
N SER A 346 15.19 41.44 -12.74
CA SER A 346 15.93 42.70 -12.90
C SER A 346 15.66 43.26 -14.29
N ALA A 347 16.17 44.46 -14.59
CA ALA A 347 16.09 45.02 -15.93
C ALA A 347 16.73 44.11 -17.00
N ASP A 348 17.85 43.45 -16.66
CA ASP A 348 18.56 42.54 -17.57
C ASP A 348 17.95 41.13 -17.62
N ASN A 349 17.23 40.73 -16.58
CA ASN A 349 16.60 39.42 -16.48
C ASN A 349 15.17 39.52 -15.90
N PRO A 350 14.23 40.13 -16.63
CA PRO A 350 12.89 40.37 -16.15
C PRO A 350 11.98 39.15 -16.33
N TRP A 351 10.77 39.25 -15.79
CA TRP A 351 9.65 38.45 -16.29
C TRP A 351 9.28 38.92 -17.69
N LEU A 352 8.96 37.99 -18.58
CA LEU A 352 8.57 38.32 -19.96
C LEU A 352 7.18 37.77 -20.25
N PHE A 353 6.30 38.65 -20.72
CA PHE A 353 5.07 38.27 -21.42
C PHE A 353 5.22 38.67 -22.88
N ARG A 354 5.47 37.71 -23.78
CA ARG A 354 5.86 38.01 -25.16
C ARG A 354 5.24 37.07 -26.18
N ALA A 355 5.11 37.54 -27.41
CA ALA A 355 4.86 36.68 -28.55
C ALA A 355 6.18 36.20 -29.17
N GLY A 356 6.16 35.03 -29.79
CA GLY A 356 7.32 34.47 -30.49
C GLY A 356 6.90 33.48 -31.56
N THR A 357 7.88 32.94 -32.29
CA THR A 357 7.68 31.92 -33.31
C THR A 357 8.79 30.88 -33.23
N GLU A 358 8.45 29.60 -33.40
CA GLU A 358 9.43 28.51 -33.45
C GLU A 358 9.13 27.58 -34.62
N ASN A 359 10.18 27.18 -35.37
CA ASN A 359 10.05 26.24 -36.46
C ASN A 359 10.11 24.80 -35.93
N VAL A 360 8.99 24.07 -36.01
CA VAL A 360 8.85 22.75 -35.37
C VAL A 360 8.14 21.72 -36.25
N LYS A 361 8.36 20.44 -35.93
CA LYS A 361 7.61 19.29 -36.47
C LYS A 361 6.85 18.64 -35.31
N GLN A 362 5.52 18.61 -35.36
CA GLN A 362 4.67 18.09 -34.27
C GLN A 362 4.09 16.71 -34.55
N PHE A 363 3.27 16.57 -35.59
CA PHE A 363 2.54 15.31 -35.87
C PHE A 363 2.91 14.70 -37.23
N LYS A 364 3.45 15.51 -38.14
CA LYS A 364 3.83 15.15 -39.50
C LYS A 364 5.28 15.53 -39.74
N ASP A 365 5.93 14.87 -40.69
CA ASP A 365 7.32 15.16 -41.06
C ASP A 365 7.43 16.42 -41.95
N ALA A 366 6.79 17.50 -41.52
CA ALA A 366 6.74 18.78 -42.19
C ALA A 366 7.01 19.89 -41.17
N ALA A 367 8.12 20.60 -41.35
CA ALA A 367 8.47 21.72 -40.48
C ALA A 367 7.58 22.92 -40.82
N LYS A 368 6.98 23.54 -39.80
CA LYS A 368 6.19 24.77 -39.92
C LYS A 368 6.53 25.71 -38.78
N ASP A 369 6.38 27.00 -39.05
CA ASP A 369 6.50 28.03 -38.02
C ASP A 369 5.23 28.04 -37.16
N VAL A 370 5.41 27.89 -35.84
CA VAL A 370 4.35 27.94 -34.84
C VAL A 370 4.51 29.21 -34.03
N GLY A 371 3.57 30.13 -34.18
CA GLY A 371 3.46 31.31 -33.32
C GLY A 371 2.97 30.92 -31.92
N TYR A 372 3.53 31.55 -30.89
CA TYR A 372 3.14 31.33 -29.50
C TYR A 372 3.08 32.64 -28.71
N ILE A 373 2.31 32.61 -27.62
CA ILE A 373 2.37 33.60 -26.54
C ILE A 373 2.98 32.91 -25.32
N ALA A 374 3.94 33.57 -24.67
CA ALA A 374 4.66 33.01 -23.54
C ALA A 374 4.60 33.91 -22.30
N LEU A 375 4.47 33.28 -21.14
CA LEU A 375 4.85 33.86 -19.85
C LEU A 375 6.14 33.17 -19.39
N GLU A 376 7.19 33.95 -19.15
CA GLU A 376 8.52 33.47 -18.79
C GLU A 376 8.97 34.13 -17.49
N ALA A 377 9.39 33.32 -16.52
CA ALA A 377 10.08 33.80 -15.33
C ALA A 377 11.52 34.20 -15.69
N PRO A 378 12.20 35.03 -14.87
CA PRO A 378 13.61 35.33 -15.01
C PRO A 378 14.42 34.05 -15.26
N LEU A 379 15.39 34.12 -16.16
CA LEU A 379 16.30 33.02 -16.47
C LEU A 379 17.07 32.59 -15.21
N SER A 380 17.30 31.28 -15.09
CA SER A 380 18.08 30.71 -13.99
C SER A 380 19.56 30.67 -14.36
N PRO A 381 20.45 31.24 -13.54
CA PRO A 381 21.90 31.22 -13.82
C PRO A 381 22.48 29.80 -13.82
N ILE A 382 23.48 29.55 -14.66
CA ILE A 382 24.20 28.25 -14.69
C ILE A 382 24.98 28.02 -13.39
N ALA A 383 25.53 29.09 -12.80
CA ALA A 383 26.34 29.00 -11.59
C ALA A 383 25.52 28.73 -10.31
N GLY A 384 24.19 28.90 -10.36
CA GLY A 384 23.33 28.98 -9.18
C GLY A 384 23.50 30.30 -8.43
N VAL A 385 22.40 30.88 -7.95
CA VAL A 385 22.39 32.16 -7.22
C VAL A 385 21.40 32.06 -6.07
N GLU A 386 21.90 31.67 -4.91
CA GLU A 386 21.07 31.43 -3.71
C GLU A 386 20.32 32.67 -3.21
N SER A 387 20.72 33.89 -3.59
CA SER A 387 19.96 35.10 -3.27
C SER A 387 18.64 35.20 -4.02
N ASP A 388 18.46 34.43 -5.10
CA ASP A 388 17.20 34.36 -5.86
C ASP A 388 16.19 33.41 -5.19
N ASN A 389 16.66 32.55 -4.28
CA ASN A 389 15.86 31.66 -3.44
C ASN A 389 15.23 32.46 -2.28
N ASN A 390 14.49 33.50 -2.62
CA ASN A 390 14.05 34.54 -1.69
C ASN A 390 12.55 34.54 -1.41
N ILE A 391 11.81 33.55 -1.92
CA ILE A 391 10.36 33.50 -1.82
C ILE A 391 9.93 32.56 -0.69
N LYS A 392 9.04 33.06 0.16
CA LYS A 392 8.25 32.30 1.11
C LYS A 392 6.81 32.23 0.62
N LEU A 393 6.28 31.01 0.51
CA LEU A 393 4.88 30.72 0.23
C LEU A 393 4.30 29.98 1.44
N GLY A 394 3.18 30.46 1.98
CA GLY A 394 2.51 29.76 3.07
C GLY A 394 1.00 29.92 3.05
N PHE A 395 0.31 28.84 3.44
CA PHE A 395 -1.15 28.80 3.56
C PHE A 395 -1.57 27.77 4.60
N TRP A 396 -2.81 27.87 5.05
CA TRP A 396 -3.50 26.84 5.81
C TRP A 396 -4.47 26.08 4.92
N SER A 397 -4.78 24.84 5.28
CA SER A 397 -5.88 24.13 4.65
C SER A 397 -6.74 23.34 5.62
N ASP A 398 -8.05 23.33 5.37
CA ASP A 398 -9.03 22.49 6.04
C ASP A 398 -9.72 21.60 5.00
N ILE A 399 -9.52 20.30 5.11
CA ILE A 399 -10.04 19.29 4.19
C ILE A 399 -11.09 18.47 4.93
N PHE A 400 -12.36 18.58 4.52
CA PHE A 400 -13.48 17.88 5.14
C PHE A 400 -13.96 16.71 4.30
N ALA A 401 -14.13 15.55 4.93
CA ALA A 401 -14.92 14.45 4.37
C ALA A 401 -16.37 14.60 4.85
N ARG A 402 -17.31 14.84 3.92
CA ARG A 402 -18.72 15.16 4.19
C ARG A 402 -19.65 14.05 3.75
N GLU A 403 -20.71 13.84 4.53
CA GLU A 403 -21.73 12.83 4.24
C GLU A 403 -22.51 13.15 2.96
N LEU A 404 -23.01 12.14 2.24
CA LEU A 404 -23.76 12.33 1.01
C LEU A 404 -25.05 13.13 1.26
N ASN A 405 -25.73 12.88 2.38
CA ASN A 405 -26.93 13.63 2.79
C ASN A 405 -26.62 15.01 3.38
N SER A 406 -25.34 15.41 3.49
CA SER A 406 -25.00 16.76 3.94
C SER A 406 -25.59 17.80 2.99
N SER A 407 -26.02 18.93 3.58
CA SER A 407 -26.69 20.01 2.86
C SER A 407 -25.88 20.43 1.63
N ASN A 408 -26.58 20.58 0.50
CA ASN A 408 -26.06 21.18 -0.73
C ASN A 408 -26.22 22.72 -0.73
N ALA A 409 -26.92 23.28 0.25
CA ALA A 409 -27.09 24.72 0.36
C ALA A 409 -25.76 25.38 0.74
N VAL A 410 -25.50 26.51 0.09
CA VAL A 410 -24.33 27.35 0.33
C VAL A 410 -24.78 28.67 0.92
N ASP A 411 -23.99 29.19 1.85
CA ASP A 411 -24.14 30.54 2.34
C ASP A 411 -23.80 31.53 1.20
N PRO A 412 -24.69 32.48 0.86
CA PRO A 412 -24.50 33.34 -0.30
C PRO A 412 -23.38 34.39 -0.12
N ILE A 413 -22.97 34.68 1.11
CA ILE A 413 -21.93 35.67 1.43
C ILE A 413 -20.55 35.02 1.37
N THR A 414 -20.41 33.87 1.99
CA THR A 414 -19.13 33.16 2.10
C THR A 414 -18.92 32.19 0.94
N GLY A 415 -19.99 31.76 0.29
CA GLY A 415 -19.93 30.72 -0.73
C GLY A 415 -19.53 29.35 -0.18
N GLY A 416 -19.58 29.11 1.15
CA GLY A 416 -19.31 27.82 1.80
C GLY A 416 -20.59 27.04 2.16
N PRO A 417 -20.50 25.76 2.59
CA PRO A 417 -21.67 24.99 3.03
C PRO A 417 -22.28 25.58 4.31
N ILE A 418 -23.61 25.61 4.40
CA ILE A 418 -24.31 26.06 5.63
C ILE A 418 -24.23 25.04 6.78
N SER A 419 -23.93 23.77 6.48
CA SER A 419 -23.83 22.70 7.47
C SER A 419 -23.01 21.50 6.96
N GLY A 420 -22.70 20.55 7.85
CA GLY A 420 -22.03 19.29 7.49
C GLY A 420 -20.50 19.37 7.44
N LEU A 421 -19.91 20.39 8.06
CA LEU A 421 -18.46 20.48 8.31
C LEU A 421 -18.15 19.96 9.72
N ASN A 422 -17.92 18.65 9.84
CA ASN A 422 -17.59 18.02 11.14
C ASN A 422 -16.07 17.99 11.34
N THR A 423 -15.59 18.49 12.48
CA THR A 423 -14.18 18.53 12.88
C THR A 423 -13.55 17.15 13.05
N ASP A 424 -14.33 16.13 13.44
CA ASP A 424 -13.84 14.75 13.58
C ASP A 424 -13.42 14.13 12.22
N TYR A 425 -13.89 14.73 11.13
CA TYR A 425 -13.63 14.30 9.75
C TYR A 425 -12.94 15.39 8.95
N ARG A 426 -12.13 16.20 9.64
CA ARG A 426 -11.32 17.28 9.07
C ARG A 426 -9.85 16.92 9.18
N LEU A 427 -9.12 17.05 8.08
CA LEU A 427 -7.67 17.19 8.09
C LEU A 427 -7.32 18.67 7.97
N ARG A 428 -6.67 19.22 9.01
CA ARG A 428 -6.19 20.60 9.02
C ARG A 428 -4.67 20.62 8.90
N THR A 429 -4.15 21.49 8.05
CA THR A 429 -2.70 21.58 7.79
C THR A 429 -2.22 23.01 7.67
N GLN A 430 -0.92 23.21 7.92
CA GLN A 430 -0.18 24.38 7.48
C GLN A 430 0.90 23.92 6.49
N PHE A 431 0.91 24.60 5.34
CA PHE A 431 1.96 24.48 4.35
C PHE A 431 2.86 25.71 4.44
N VAL A 432 4.17 25.49 4.54
CA VAL A 432 5.18 26.56 4.45
C VAL A 432 6.28 26.10 3.51
N ALA A 433 6.53 26.86 2.45
CA ALA A 433 7.72 26.72 1.63
C ALA A 433 8.56 27.98 1.81
N ASN A 434 9.84 27.80 2.12
CA ASN A 434 10.78 28.88 2.36
C ASN A 434 12.03 28.67 1.51
N GLY A 435 12.53 29.75 0.92
CA GLY A 435 13.66 29.71 0.00
C GLY A 435 13.28 29.34 -1.43
N LEU A 436 12.03 29.51 -1.85
CA LEU A 436 11.60 29.16 -3.21
C LEU A 436 12.17 30.09 -4.27
N SER A 437 12.43 29.54 -5.45
CA SER A 437 12.68 30.23 -6.71
C SER A 437 11.94 29.51 -7.84
N PHE A 438 11.38 30.31 -8.75
CA PHE A 438 10.75 29.81 -9.98
C PHE A 438 11.56 30.19 -11.24
N ASN A 439 12.80 30.65 -11.08
CA ASN A 439 13.64 31.10 -12.19
C ASN A 439 13.82 29.97 -13.21
N GLY A 440 13.67 30.31 -14.50
CA GLY A 440 13.68 29.39 -15.62
C GLY A 440 12.33 28.73 -15.91
N SER A 441 11.27 29.01 -15.15
CA SER A 441 9.92 28.56 -15.49
C SER A 441 9.36 29.28 -16.73
N GLN A 442 8.53 28.58 -17.49
CA GLN A 442 7.91 29.10 -18.70
C GLN A 442 6.58 28.38 -18.99
N VAL A 443 5.60 29.11 -19.50
CA VAL A 443 4.41 28.55 -20.17
C VAL A 443 4.30 29.18 -21.55
N ARG A 444 4.12 28.36 -22.58
CA ARG A 444 3.79 28.79 -23.95
C ARG A 444 2.43 28.26 -24.34
N LEU A 445 1.63 29.11 -24.95
CA LEU A 445 0.34 28.78 -25.55
C LEU A 445 0.42 29.03 -27.06
N PHE A 446 -0.04 28.07 -27.84
CA PHE A 446 0.02 28.11 -29.31
C PHE A 446 -1.10 27.29 -29.94
N GLN A 447 -1.33 27.46 -31.23
CA GLN A 447 -2.15 26.54 -32.00
C GLN A 447 -1.29 25.38 -32.50
N THR A 448 -1.73 24.14 -32.31
CA THR A 448 -1.01 22.97 -32.80
C THR A 448 -1.07 22.86 -34.33
N LEU A 449 -0.12 22.14 -34.93
CA LEU A 449 -0.09 21.86 -36.36
C LEU A 449 -1.15 20.82 -36.75
N GLU A 450 -1.35 20.65 -38.05
CA GLU A 450 -2.26 19.64 -38.60
C GLU A 450 -1.87 18.23 -38.17
N SER A 451 -2.87 17.45 -37.76
CA SER A 451 -2.73 16.06 -37.32
C SER A 451 -3.78 15.17 -37.96
N ASP A 452 -3.47 13.90 -38.16
CA ASP A 452 -4.47 12.92 -38.60
C ASP A 452 -5.43 12.57 -37.44
N ASN A 453 -5.02 12.83 -36.19
CA ASN A 453 -5.92 12.80 -35.05
C ASN A 453 -6.63 14.16 -34.92
N LYS A 454 -7.94 14.18 -35.17
CA LYS A 454 -8.78 15.39 -35.11
C LYS A 454 -8.75 16.09 -33.75
N ASN A 455 -8.52 15.37 -32.66
CA ASN A 455 -8.42 15.96 -31.32
C ASN A 455 -7.13 16.75 -31.12
N TYR A 456 -6.11 16.54 -31.96
CA TYR A 456 -4.82 17.22 -31.87
C TYR A 456 -4.63 18.28 -32.96
N SER A 457 -5.41 18.22 -34.03
CA SER A 457 -5.20 19.05 -35.22
C SER A 457 -5.71 20.47 -34.99
N GLN A 458 -4.82 21.46 -35.08
CA GLN A 458 -5.18 22.89 -35.02
C GLN A 458 -5.95 23.28 -33.75
N THR A 459 -5.66 22.63 -32.62
CA THR A 459 -6.24 22.89 -31.31
C THR A 459 -5.34 23.78 -30.45
N LEU A 460 -5.81 24.18 -29.26
CA LEU A 460 -5.00 24.87 -28.27
C LEU A 460 -3.95 23.90 -27.69
N GLY A 461 -2.69 24.22 -27.96
CA GLY A 461 -1.51 23.56 -27.42
C GLY A 461 -0.83 24.40 -26.34
N MET A 462 -0.21 23.71 -25.39
CA MET A 462 0.61 24.26 -24.33
C MET A 462 1.94 23.51 -24.25
N ALA A 463 3.01 24.24 -23.99
CA ALA A 463 4.31 23.71 -23.59
C ALA A 463 4.75 24.43 -22.32
N SER A 464 5.02 23.70 -21.25
CA SER A 464 5.31 24.30 -19.95
C SER A 464 6.50 23.66 -19.27
N ILE A 465 7.34 24.50 -18.66
CA ILE A 465 8.39 24.12 -17.71
C ILE A 465 8.07 24.84 -16.41
N VAL A 466 7.79 24.09 -15.35
CA VAL A 466 7.53 24.62 -14.02
C VAL A 466 8.67 24.22 -13.10
N ARG A 467 9.36 25.21 -12.53
CA ARG A 467 10.48 25.00 -11.60
C ARG A 467 10.08 25.53 -10.23
N LEU A 468 10.19 24.67 -9.22
CA LEU A 468 9.99 24.97 -7.81
C LEU A 468 11.27 24.51 -7.10
N ASN A 469 12.29 25.35 -7.15
CA ASN A 469 13.60 25.05 -6.57
C ASN A 469 13.77 25.80 -5.27
N THR A 470 14.49 25.20 -4.32
CA THR A 470 14.78 25.83 -3.03
C THR A 470 16.27 25.98 -2.75
N ASN A 471 17.11 25.29 -3.52
CA ASN A 471 18.54 25.23 -3.28
C ASN A 471 19.25 24.92 -4.58
N ASP A 472 20.06 25.85 -5.07
CA ASP A 472 20.83 25.68 -6.30
C ASP A 472 22.05 24.77 -6.08
N ARG A 473 22.45 24.59 -4.82
CA ARG A 473 23.60 23.78 -4.40
C ARG A 473 23.23 22.67 -3.41
N PRO A 474 22.42 21.68 -3.82
CA PRO A 474 22.02 20.59 -2.93
C PRO A 474 23.15 19.64 -2.56
N GLU A 475 24.29 19.67 -3.27
CA GLU A 475 25.42 18.75 -3.05
C GLU A 475 26.15 19.00 -1.74
N THR A 476 26.02 20.22 -1.19
CA THR A 476 26.66 20.65 0.06
C THR A 476 25.75 20.57 1.28
N LEU A 477 24.46 20.27 1.09
CA LEU A 477 23.48 20.23 2.18
C LEU A 477 23.82 19.12 3.19
N SER A 478 23.83 19.46 4.47
CA SER A 478 24.12 18.53 5.56
C SER A 478 23.02 18.54 6.63
N SER A 479 22.74 17.38 7.24
CA SER A 479 21.86 17.26 8.41
C SER A 479 22.30 18.12 9.60
N SER A 480 23.58 18.53 9.63
CA SER A 480 24.16 19.39 10.65
C SER A 480 24.02 20.89 10.37
N ASP A 481 23.47 21.29 9.21
CA ASP A 481 23.38 22.69 8.84
C ASP A 481 22.44 23.45 9.78
N SER A 482 22.91 24.57 10.32
CA SER A 482 22.12 25.39 11.26
C SER A 482 20.95 26.11 10.60
N ASN A 483 20.95 26.20 9.27
CA ASN A 483 19.99 26.93 8.45
C ASN A 483 19.15 26.02 7.54
N LEU A 484 18.95 24.74 7.87
CA LEU A 484 18.12 23.82 7.06
C LEU A 484 16.73 24.38 6.71
N ASN A 485 16.11 25.10 7.65
CA ASN A 485 14.81 25.73 7.45
C ASN A 485 14.82 26.90 6.45
N SER A 486 16.00 27.37 6.02
CA SER A 486 16.11 28.40 4.99
C SER A 486 15.71 27.92 3.61
N LYS A 487 15.75 26.60 3.35
CA LYS A 487 15.52 25.99 2.04
C LYS A 487 14.71 24.71 2.18
N GLY A 488 13.39 24.84 2.22
CA GLY A 488 12.56 23.66 2.43
C GLY A 488 11.07 23.91 2.32
N ILE A 489 10.34 22.81 2.42
CA ILE A 489 8.89 22.77 2.53
C ILE A 489 8.55 22.05 3.83
N ARG A 490 7.55 22.55 4.55
CA ARG A 490 6.98 21.90 5.72
C ARG A 490 5.48 21.76 5.57
N LEU A 491 5.00 20.58 5.97
CA LEU A 491 3.60 20.25 6.18
C LEU A 491 3.41 19.89 7.65
N SER A 492 2.65 20.69 8.39
CA SER A 492 2.32 20.45 9.81
C SER A 492 0.83 20.26 10.01
N THR A 493 0.48 19.51 11.06
CA THR A 493 -0.91 19.17 11.40
C THR A 493 -1.26 19.46 12.85
N ALA A 494 -0.26 19.49 13.74
CA ALA A 494 -0.47 19.76 15.16
C ALA A 494 -0.61 21.26 15.41
N ALA A 495 -1.70 21.66 16.08
CA ALA A 495 -1.80 22.96 16.71
C ALA A 495 -0.77 23.09 17.84
N LYS A 496 -0.35 24.32 18.16
CA LYS A 496 0.60 24.58 19.24
C LYS A 496 0.03 24.22 20.61
N THR A 497 -1.27 24.42 20.78
CA THR A 497 -2.10 23.94 21.89
C THR A 497 -3.51 23.70 21.37
N ASP A 498 -4.34 22.94 22.09
CA ASP A 498 -5.74 22.70 21.70
C ASP A 498 -6.53 24.01 21.55
N ALA A 499 -6.26 25.01 22.42
CA ALA A 499 -6.89 26.32 22.35
C ALA A 499 -6.52 27.11 21.08
N LEU A 500 -5.38 26.79 20.46
CA LEU A 500 -4.85 27.45 19.26
C LEU A 500 -5.20 26.71 17.96
N ASP A 501 -5.93 25.59 18.02
CA ASP A 501 -6.54 25.00 16.82
C ASP A 501 -7.75 25.84 16.35
N GLY A 502 -8.38 26.58 17.26
CA GLY A 502 -9.55 27.43 16.96
C GLY A 502 -10.88 26.72 17.18
N ASN A 503 -11.91 27.52 17.49
CA ASN A 503 -13.17 27.03 18.08
C ASN A 503 -14.26 26.68 17.05
N VAL A 504 -13.92 26.64 15.76
CA VAL A 504 -14.89 26.52 14.67
C VAL A 504 -14.38 25.55 13.62
N PRO A 505 -15.27 24.95 12.79
CA PRO A 505 -14.85 24.00 11.78
C PRO A 505 -13.78 24.57 10.86
N THR A 506 -13.98 25.79 10.34
CA THR A 506 -12.99 26.49 9.51
C THR A 506 -13.05 28.02 9.69
N PRO A 507 -11.92 28.69 9.97
CA PRO A 507 -11.81 30.14 9.99
C PRO A 507 -12.12 30.83 8.66
N ALA A 508 -12.03 30.08 7.56
CA ALA A 508 -12.31 30.57 6.21
C ALA A 508 -13.74 31.11 6.07
N LEU A 509 -14.72 30.51 6.75
CA LEU A 509 -16.14 30.83 6.53
C LEU A 509 -16.71 31.88 7.47
N ASN A 510 -16.20 32.00 8.70
CA ASN A 510 -16.80 32.89 9.71
C ASN A 510 -15.86 33.97 10.21
N GLY A 511 -14.63 34.01 9.69
CA GLY A 511 -13.62 34.93 10.18
C GLY A 511 -13.30 34.69 11.66
N SER A 512 -13.27 33.46 12.15
CA SER A 512 -12.58 33.21 13.41
C SER A 512 -11.07 33.44 13.24
N ASP A 513 -10.33 33.36 14.33
CA ASP A 513 -8.87 33.35 14.24
C ASP A 513 -8.38 32.06 13.59
N ALA A 514 -7.39 32.19 12.71
CA ALA A 514 -6.72 31.07 12.09
C ALA A 514 -5.87 30.29 13.11
N PRO A 515 -5.68 28.98 12.93
CA PRO A 515 -4.88 28.15 13.82
C PRO A 515 -3.41 28.57 13.89
N ILE A 516 -2.80 28.39 15.06
CA ILE A 516 -1.34 28.47 15.25
C ILE A 516 -0.80 27.05 15.40
N PHE A 517 0.08 26.66 14.49
CA PHE A 517 0.69 25.34 14.47
C PHE A 517 1.88 25.27 15.42
N HIS A 518 2.17 24.05 15.87
CA HIS A 518 3.35 23.76 16.67
C HIS A 518 4.61 24.24 15.93
N ASP A 519 5.65 24.71 16.64
CA ASP A 519 6.81 25.33 15.97
C ASP A 519 7.70 24.30 15.24
N SER A 520 7.68 23.05 15.69
CA SER A 520 8.60 21.98 15.22
C SER A 520 7.93 20.77 14.56
N GLU A 521 6.63 20.54 14.72
CA GLU A 521 5.99 19.29 14.27
C GLU A 521 5.81 19.22 12.74
N GLY A 522 5.95 18.03 12.17
CA GLY A 522 5.45 17.75 10.83
C GLY A 522 6.48 17.13 9.91
N LEU A 523 6.11 17.08 8.63
CA LEU A 523 6.95 16.61 7.54
C LEU A 523 7.74 17.77 6.96
N TYR A 524 9.06 17.65 6.99
CA TYR A 524 10.01 18.56 6.38
C TYR A 524 10.59 17.90 5.14
N LEU A 525 10.57 18.63 4.03
CA LEU A 525 11.30 18.34 2.81
C LEU A 525 12.36 19.41 2.67
N TYR A 526 13.61 19.10 2.99
CA TYR A 526 14.72 20.04 2.81
C TYR A 526 15.26 19.98 1.40
N SER A 527 15.66 21.14 0.87
CA SER A 527 16.21 21.28 -0.47
C SER A 527 15.38 20.63 -1.59
N PRO A 528 14.03 20.71 -1.60
CA PRO A 528 13.24 20.22 -2.73
C PRO A 528 13.51 21.09 -3.96
N ASN A 529 13.87 20.42 -5.06
CA ASN A 529 14.01 21.00 -6.39
C ASN A 529 13.13 20.19 -7.34
N ILE A 530 12.00 20.77 -7.72
CA ILE A 530 10.96 20.14 -8.52
C ILE A 530 10.91 20.84 -9.87
N ASN A 531 11.30 20.16 -10.94
CA ASN A 531 11.42 20.70 -12.28
C ASN A 531 10.56 19.85 -13.22
N LEU A 532 9.37 20.34 -13.54
CA LEU A 532 8.35 19.61 -14.30
C LEU A 532 8.26 20.14 -15.72
N VAL A 533 8.45 19.25 -16.69
CA VAL A 533 8.24 19.51 -18.11
C VAL A 533 6.89 18.90 -18.51
N LEU A 534 5.91 19.75 -18.82
CA LEU A 534 4.57 19.38 -19.24
C LEU A 534 4.39 19.73 -20.72
N GLY A 535 4.69 18.74 -21.56
CA GLY A 535 4.72 18.91 -23.02
C GLY A 535 5.89 19.80 -23.47
N ASN A 536 6.08 19.86 -24.78
CA ASN A 536 7.04 20.74 -25.45
C ASN A 536 6.50 21.11 -26.84
N MET A 537 7.23 21.94 -27.60
CA MET A 537 6.76 22.38 -28.91
C MET A 537 6.67 21.26 -29.96
N TYR A 538 7.35 20.12 -29.74
CA TYR A 538 7.29 18.91 -30.59
C TYR A 538 6.24 17.90 -30.10
N GLN A 539 5.87 17.96 -28.82
CA GLN A 539 4.88 17.12 -28.15
C GLN A 539 3.99 17.98 -27.24
N PRO A 540 2.99 18.68 -27.80
CA PRO A 540 2.17 19.61 -27.04
C PRO A 540 1.32 18.90 -25.97
N PHE A 541 1.06 19.61 -24.87
CA PHE A 541 -0.12 19.36 -24.06
C PHE A 541 -1.32 20.03 -24.73
N VAL A 542 -2.40 19.29 -24.99
CA VAL A 542 -3.60 19.80 -25.65
C VAL A 542 -4.80 19.75 -24.73
N VAL A 543 -5.66 20.76 -24.90
CA VAL A 543 -7.02 20.75 -24.38
C VAL A 543 -7.94 20.47 -25.55
N GLY A 544 -8.78 19.44 -25.44
CA GLY A 544 -9.68 19.04 -26.52
C GLY A 544 -10.99 18.46 -25.98
N SER A 545 -11.80 17.93 -26.89
CA SER A 545 -13.07 17.28 -26.57
C SER A 545 -13.21 15.96 -27.29
N GLU A 546 -13.78 14.95 -26.63
CA GLU A 546 -14.17 13.66 -27.23
C GLU A 546 -15.62 13.36 -26.84
N GLY A 547 -16.53 13.58 -27.78
CA GLY A 547 -17.96 13.70 -27.48
C GLY A 547 -18.22 14.92 -26.59
N ASN A 548 -18.92 14.72 -25.47
CA ASN A 548 -19.16 15.77 -24.48
C ASN A 548 -18.02 15.91 -23.45
N ASN A 549 -17.00 15.04 -23.49
CA ASN A 549 -15.97 15.02 -22.47
C ASN A 549 -14.83 15.98 -22.81
N ILE A 550 -14.32 16.68 -21.81
CA ILE A 550 -13.08 17.45 -21.90
C ILE A 550 -11.91 16.48 -21.78
N ILE A 551 -10.89 16.67 -22.62
CA ILE A 551 -9.62 15.96 -22.58
C ILE A 551 -8.51 16.94 -22.27
N LEU A 552 -7.64 16.53 -21.34
CA LEU A 552 -6.33 17.12 -21.08
C LEU A 552 -5.29 16.06 -21.45
N GLU A 553 -4.45 16.33 -22.45
CA GLU A 553 -3.60 15.28 -23.02
C GLU A 553 -2.21 15.79 -23.41
N VAL A 554 -1.15 15.20 -22.87
CA VAL A 554 0.18 15.29 -23.49
C VAL A 554 0.15 14.36 -24.69
N THR A 555 0.23 14.91 -25.91
CA THR A 555 0.01 14.13 -27.14
C THR A 555 0.98 12.97 -27.28
N ARG A 556 0.55 11.92 -27.97
CA ARG A 556 1.43 10.79 -28.33
C ARG A 556 2.59 11.27 -29.19
N ILE A 557 3.78 10.76 -28.90
CA ILE A 557 4.95 10.95 -29.76
C ILE A 557 4.74 10.16 -31.06
N PRO A 558 4.74 10.81 -32.24
CA PRO A 558 4.60 10.10 -33.51
C PRO A 558 5.87 9.29 -33.82
N ASN A 559 5.72 8.19 -34.56
CA ASN A 559 6.84 7.38 -35.05
C ASN A 559 7.51 8.07 -36.26
N ILE A 560 8.07 9.26 -36.03
CA ILE A 560 8.76 10.09 -37.01
C ILE A 560 10.13 10.46 -36.41
N PRO A 561 11.26 9.99 -36.98
CA PRO A 561 12.59 10.22 -36.43
C PRO A 561 12.92 11.68 -36.16
N ALA A 562 12.54 12.59 -37.06
CA ALA A 562 12.77 14.01 -36.90
C ALA A 562 12.06 14.64 -35.68
N ILE A 563 11.06 13.96 -35.11
CA ILE A 563 10.26 14.42 -33.97
C ILE A 563 10.71 13.71 -32.70
N TYR A 564 10.74 12.37 -32.69
CA TYR A 564 11.11 11.65 -31.47
C TYR A 564 12.56 11.89 -31.06
N ASN A 565 13.48 12.16 -32.00
CA ASN A 565 14.87 12.51 -31.70
C ASN A 565 14.98 13.87 -30.99
N GLN A 566 14.00 14.76 -31.10
CA GLN A 566 13.97 16.03 -30.37
C GLN A 566 13.50 15.83 -28.92
N ILE A 567 12.80 14.74 -28.65
CA ILE A 567 12.13 14.48 -27.37
C ILE A 567 12.96 13.54 -26.52
N TYR A 568 13.36 12.39 -27.05
CA TYR A 568 14.12 11.38 -26.32
C TYR A 568 15.54 11.88 -26.02
N GLN A 569 16.05 11.45 -24.86
CA GLN A 569 17.35 11.81 -24.34
C GLN A 569 18.36 10.67 -24.52
N ASN A 570 19.61 11.04 -24.81
CA ASN A 570 20.75 10.14 -24.68
C ASN A 570 21.24 10.12 -23.22
N TYR A 571 21.25 8.95 -22.59
CA TYR A 571 21.71 8.78 -21.21
C TYR A 571 23.20 8.38 -21.08
N GLY A 572 23.91 8.23 -22.21
CA GLY A 572 25.29 7.76 -22.25
C GLY A 572 25.42 6.23 -22.08
N GLY A 573 26.65 5.70 -22.10
CA GLY A 573 26.92 4.28 -21.83
C GLY A 573 26.29 3.28 -22.80
N GLY A 574 25.98 3.70 -24.03
CA GLY A 574 25.24 2.89 -25.02
C GLY A 574 23.72 2.98 -24.92
N LEU A 575 23.18 3.77 -23.98
CA LEU A 575 21.75 4.02 -23.80
C LEU A 575 21.32 5.27 -24.58
N GLY A 576 21.27 5.14 -25.91
CA GLY A 576 20.82 6.19 -26.84
C GLY A 576 21.82 6.49 -27.95
N THR A 577 21.34 7.11 -29.04
CA THR A 577 22.20 7.58 -30.15
C THR A 577 22.61 9.03 -29.94
N THR A 578 23.66 9.50 -30.63
CA THR A 578 24.04 10.92 -30.65
C THR A 578 22.98 11.83 -31.28
N ASP A 579 21.98 11.24 -31.96
CA ASP A 579 20.91 11.99 -32.62
C ASP A 579 19.79 12.41 -31.65
N LEU A 580 19.76 11.83 -30.45
CA LEU A 580 18.80 12.16 -29.40
C LEU A 580 19.17 13.47 -28.71
N LYS A 581 18.31 14.49 -28.85
CA LYS A 581 18.53 15.87 -28.41
C LYS A 581 17.78 16.25 -27.15
N GLY A 582 16.93 15.36 -26.64
CA GLY A 582 16.23 15.57 -25.38
C GLY A 582 17.18 15.65 -24.19
N SER A 583 16.72 16.31 -23.13
CA SER A 583 17.52 16.48 -21.91
C SER A 583 16.64 16.63 -20.67
N THR A 584 17.15 16.19 -19.53
CA THR A 584 16.53 16.39 -18.22
C THR A 584 16.66 17.82 -17.74
N CYS A 585 15.54 18.40 -17.29
CA CYS A 585 15.53 19.62 -16.51
C CYS A 585 15.71 19.30 -15.04
N ASN A 586 16.87 19.64 -14.47
CA ASN A 586 17.17 19.54 -13.05
C ASN A 586 17.70 20.89 -12.53
N VAL A 587 18.18 20.91 -11.29
CA VAL A 587 18.69 22.15 -10.65
C VAL A 587 19.94 22.71 -11.35
N TYR A 588 20.81 21.85 -11.89
CA TYR A 588 22.08 22.27 -12.51
C TYR A 588 21.95 22.59 -14.00
N SER A 589 20.92 22.09 -14.67
CA SER A 589 20.75 22.25 -16.13
C SER A 589 19.31 22.01 -16.55
N CYS A 590 18.81 22.83 -17.48
CA CYS A 590 17.46 22.71 -18.04
C CYS A 590 17.45 22.87 -19.57
N GLY A 591 18.32 22.15 -20.26
CA GLY A 591 18.43 22.18 -21.72
C GLY A 591 19.62 23.00 -22.21
N THR A 592 19.54 23.53 -23.44
CA THR A 592 20.63 24.25 -24.09
C THR A 592 20.90 25.60 -23.41
N PRO A 593 22.12 25.86 -22.91
CA PRO A 593 22.45 27.13 -22.25
C PRO A 593 22.18 28.37 -23.10
N ILE A 594 21.72 29.43 -22.45
CA ILE A 594 21.30 30.70 -23.05
C ILE A 594 22.29 31.81 -22.68
N LYS A 595 22.61 32.66 -23.66
CA LYS A 595 23.42 33.87 -23.48
C LYS A 595 22.55 35.04 -23.02
N ASN A 596 23.11 35.98 -22.27
CA ASN A 596 22.36 37.18 -21.86
C ASN A 596 22.11 38.07 -23.08
N ASN A 597 23.16 38.27 -23.89
CA ASN A 597 23.11 39.00 -25.15
C ASN A 597 23.66 38.14 -26.30
N VAL A 598 23.22 38.43 -27.52
CA VAL A 598 23.66 37.71 -28.73
C VAL A 598 25.19 37.80 -28.91
N SER A 599 25.79 38.92 -28.48
CA SER A 599 27.23 39.17 -28.54
C SER A 599 28.06 38.47 -27.46
N ASP A 600 27.44 37.87 -26.43
CA ASP A 600 28.20 37.24 -25.35
C ASP A 600 28.98 36.03 -25.87
N THR A 601 30.21 35.86 -25.37
CA THR A 601 31.05 34.73 -25.74
C THR A 601 30.69 33.45 -24.99
N THR A 602 30.07 33.56 -23.82
CA THR A 602 29.66 32.44 -22.96
C THR A 602 28.18 32.51 -22.62
N ALA A 603 27.53 31.34 -22.54
CA ALA A 603 26.19 31.25 -21.98
C ALA A 603 26.24 31.46 -20.46
N LEU A 604 25.29 32.23 -19.93
CA LEU A 604 25.20 32.56 -18.50
C LEU A 604 24.02 31.90 -17.82
N TYR A 605 22.99 31.52 -18.59
CA TYR A 605 21.74 30.99 -18.09
C TYR A 605 21.48 29.56 -18.56
N GLN A 606 20.73 28.83 -17.75
CA GLN A 606 20.21 27.51 -18.10
C GLN A 606 19.19 27.63 -19.25
N GLY A 607 19.04 26.55 -20.01
CA GLY A 607 18.07 26.47 -21.09
C GLY A 607 16.62 26.44 -20.64
N ARG A 608 15.74 26.35 -21.65
CA ARG A 608 14.28 26.19 -21.49
C ARG A 608 13.67 25.20 -22.50
N ASN A 609 14.49 24.32 -23.08
CA ASN A 609 14.07 23.35 -24.10
C ASN A 609 14.26 21.89 -23.64
N ALA A 610 14.39 21.67 -22.34
CA ALA A 610 14.40 20.33 -21.77
C ALA A 610 13.07 19.60 -22.01
N THR A 611 13.15 18.27 -22.08
CA THR A 611 12.02 17.40 -22.45
C THR A 611 11.65 16.41 -21.35
N HIS A 612 12.54 16.22 -20.37
CA HIS A 612 12.33 15.33 -19.24
C HIS A 612 12.32 16.12 -17.93
N SER A 613 11.51 15.67 -16.98
CA SER A 613 11.36 16.27 -15.64
C SER A 613 12.34 15.66 -14.64
N SER A 614 12.57 16.39 -13.55
CA SER A 614 13.36 15.96 -12.39
C SER A 614 12.72 16.41 -11.08
N ILE A 615 12.75 15.56 -10.07
CA ILE A 615 12.38 15.86 -8.70
C ILE A 615 13.52 15.36 -7.80
N SER A 616 14.17 16.27 -7.10
CA SER A 616 15.19 15.92 -6.10
C SER A 616 14.84 16.54 -4.76
N ILE A 617 15.02 15.80 -3.68
CA ILE A 617 14.80 16.25 -2.30
C ILE A 617 16.04 15.90 -1.50
N GLY A 618 16.57 16.88 -0.78
CA GLY A 618 17.68 16.71 0.14
C GLY A 618 19.07 16.83 -0.50
N THR A 619 20.05 16.22 0.17
CA THR A 619 21.44 16.15 -0.26
C THR A 619 21.56 15.31 -1.53
N THR A 620 21.68 15.98 -2.67
CA THR A 620 21.71 15.36 -3.99
C THR A 620 22.84 15.95 -4.82
N GLU A 621 23.44 15.15 -5.69
CA GLU A 621 24.57 15.59 -6.50
C GLU A 621 24.44 15.14 -7.94
N ARG A 622 25.07 15.90 -8.84
CA ARG A 622 25.15 15.54 -10.25
C ARG A 622 26.17 14.42 -10.45
N ILE A 623 25.79 13.39 -11.19
CA ILE A 623 26.67 12.30 -11.58
C ILE A 623 27.68 12.84 -12.59
N SER A 624 28.98 12.70 -12.28
CA SER A 624 30.08 13.20 -13.12
C SER A 624 29.97 12.71 -14.57
N GLY A 625 30.18 13.61 -15.52
CA GLY A 625 30.11 13.31 -16.95
C GLY A 625 28.69 13.15 -17.52
N THR A 626 27.64 13.31 -16.72
CA THR A 626 26.24 13.17 -17.18
C THR A 626 25.41 14.41 -16.81
N ASN A 627 24.15 14.46 -17.26
CA ASN A 627 23.15 15.42 -16.76
C ASN A 627 22.15 14.76 -15.79
N MET A 628 22.57 13.70 -15.10
CA MET A 628 21.71 12.96 -14.18
C MET A 628 22.07 13.26 -12.73
N LEU A 629 21.08 13.21 -11.85
CA LEU A 629 21.22 13.36 -10.41
C LEU A 629 21.26 12.00 -9.70
N ARG A 630 21.91 11.98 -8.54
CA ARG A 630 21.77 10.91 -7.54
C ARG A 630 21.57 11.47 -6.14
N ALA A 631 20.86 10.72 -5.31
CA ALA A 631 20.80 10.98 -3.87
C ALA A 631 22.12 10.55 -3.23
N LYS A 632 22.65 11.37 -2.30
CA LYS A 632 23.80 10.97 -1.49
C LYS A 632 23.31 10.08 -0.34
N ASP A 633 24.12 9.09 0.01
CA ASP A 633 23.87 8.08 1.04
C ASP A 633 24.82 8.20 2.24
N GLY A 634 25.63 9.27 2.30
CA GLY A 634 26.55 9.53 3.40
C GLY A 634 25.84 9.84 4.72
N VAL A 635 26.56 9.68 5.84
CA VAL A 635 26.03 9.82 7.22
C VAL A 635 25.37 11.16 7.53
N ASN A 636 25.74 12.21 6.79
CA ASN A 636 25.20 13.57 6.97
C ASN A 636 24.12 13.92 5.93
N SER A 637 23.68 12.97 5.11
CA SER A 637 22.65 13.24 4.09
C SER A 637 21.30 13.52 4.76
N THR A 638 20.57 14.51 4.24
CA THR A 638 19.27 14.93 4.79
C THR A 638 18.33 15.32 3.67
N GLY A 639 17.02 15.20 3.91
CA GLY A 639 16.01 15.59 2.94
C GLY A 639 14.62 15.46 3.53
N ILE A 640 14.11 14.23 3.56
CA ILE A 640 12.78 13.90 4.09
C ILE A 640 12.91 13.66 5.60
N VAL A 641 12.36 14.55 6.41
CA VAL A 641 12.48 14.49 7.88
C VAL A 641 11.12 14.65 8.52
N PHE A 642 10.77 13.73 9.42
CA PHE A 642 9.62 13.89 10.30
C PHE A 642 10.08 14.41 11.66
N LYS A 643 9.37 15.40 12.20
CA LYS A 643 9.61 15.91 13.54
C LYS A 643 8.34 15.80 14.38
N ASN A 644 8.49 15.38 15.63
CA ASN A 644 7.38 15.39 16.59
C ASN A 644 7.25 16.76 17.28
N THR A 645 6.33 16.85 18.24
CA THR A 645 6.10 18.06 19.05
C THR A 645 7.30 18.43 19.93
N GLU A 646 8.16 17.49 20.31
CA GLU A 646 9.40 17.81 21.05
C GLU A 646 10.55 18.23 20.12
N GLY A 647 10.33 18.24 18.80
CA GLY A 647 11.36 18.53 17.80
C GLY A 647 12.33 17.38 17.51
N VAL A 648 12.09 16.20 18.08
CA VAL A 648 12.86 14.99 17.81
C VAL A 648 12.66 14.61 16.35
N SER A 649 13.77 14.53 15.62
CA SER A 649 13.79 14.33 14.17
C SER A 649 14.05 12.86 13.81
N LYS A 650 13.27 12.32 12.88
CA LYS A 650 13.57 11.09 12.15
C LYS A 650 13.87 11.45 10.70
N ASN A 651 15.13 11.27 10.29
CA ASN A 651 15.61 11.56 8.94
C ASN A 651 15.55 10.30 8.08
N PHE A 652 14.85 10.38 6.94
CA PHE A 652 14.71 9.31 5.95
C PHE A 652 15.64 9.48 4.74
N GLY A 653 16.51 10.51 4.78
CA GLY A 653 17.53 10.76 3.76
C GLY A 653 17.01 11.56 2.57
N SER A 654 17.74 11.45 1.47
CA SER A 654 17.49 12.19 0.22
C SER A 654 16.80 11.30 -0.82
N ALA A 655 16.12 11.90 -1.79
CA ALA A 655 15.47 11.19 -2.88
C ALA A 655 15.71 11.91 -4.22
N VAL A 656 15.83 11.14 -5.29
CA VAL A 656 15.94 11.64 -6.66
C VAL A 656 15.05 10.81 -7.57
N ILE A 657 14.22 11.49 -8.36
CA ILE A 657 13.48 10.97 -9.50
C ILE A 657 13.92 11.83 -10.68
N ASP A 658 14.67 11.25 -11.62
CA ASP A 658 15.32 12.02 -12.67
C ASP A 658 15.09 11.38 -14.04
N GLY A 659 14.99 12.21 -15.09
CA GLY A 659 14.75 11.73 -16.46
C GLY A 659 13.30 11.27 -16.69
N VAL A 660 12.31 11.91 -16.06
CA VAL A 660 10.90 11.54 -16.25
C VAL A 660 10.35 12.11 -17.55
N LEU A 661 10.06 11.24 -18.52
CA LEU A 661 9.38 11.59 -19.78
C LEU A 661 7.93 11.14 -19.77
N ILE A 662 7.03 12.06 -20.13
CA ILE A 662 5.64 11.70 -20.43
C ILE A 662 5.55 11.32 -21.91
N GLN A 663 5.55 10.03 -22.22
CA GLN A 663 5.39 9.57 -23.61
C GLN A 663 3.97 9.83 -24.13
N HIS A 664 2.98 9.62 -23.28
CA HIS A 664 1.56 9.88 -23.53
C HIS A 664 0.85 9.93 -22.18
N LEU A 665 0.09 10.99 -21.94
CA LEU A 665 -0.80 11.09 -20.77
C LEU A 665 -2.12 11.66 -21.26
N LYS A 666 -3.22 10.94 -21.03
CA LYS A 666 -4.57 11.40 -21.37
C LYS A 666 -5.46 11.34 -20.15
N ILE A 667 -5.93 12.49 -19.71
CA ILE A 667 -6.96 12.65 -18.68
C ILE A 667 -8.25 13.04 -19.40
N ARG A 668 -9.33 12.31 -19.14
CA ARG A 668 -10.63 12.55 -19.77
C ARG A 668 -11.70 12.60 -18.70
N THR A 669 -12.61 13.57 -18.80
CA THR A 669 -13.81 13.57 -17.95
C THR A 669 -14.67 12.36 -18.28
N THR A 670 -15.37 11.80 -17.28
CA THR A 670 -16.34 10.73 -17.49
C THR A 670 -17.72 11.24 -17.12
N GLY A 671 -18.41 11.89 -18.06
CA GLY A 671 -19.82 12.27 -17.89
C GLY A 671 -20.09 13.76 -17.76
N LEU A 672 -19.59 14.57 -18.70
CA LEU A 672 -20.20 15.87 -19.00
C LEU A 672 -21.41 15.69 -19.94
#